data_AF-A0A8H3GEV0-F1
#
_entry.id   AF-A0A8H3GEV0-F1
#
_cell.length_a   1.000
_cell.length_b   1.000
_cell.length_c   1.000
_cell.angle_alpha   90.00
_cell.angle_beta   90.00
_cell.angle_gamma   90.00
#
_symmetry.space_group_name_H-M   'P 1'
#
loop_
_entity.id
_entity.type
_entity.pdbx_description
1 polymer ?
#
loop_
_entity_poly.entity_id
_entity_poly.type
_entity_poly.pdbx_seq_one_letter_code
_entity_poly.pdbx_strand_id
1 'polypeptide(L)'
;MVVHPIFSCACDWRDIEQWLLTWQSRPGEFMFTEPWMTIAWYAVQESWRLALLSYLYLAVCDACSDDPRIQSCVTQLLPVIGTVKKRESSGAEVSFFIQYLIAGICARTETHRRIVRDTLTGTNEPRFWVMRGSDFVPVLDHLWHGAASGGRPIRRGVSSTAEPPLERLVIPKPTEENFPLHSSRAQPGCSEETVGSCGGTSIIPDLPPRKDRDEPSLCVTRPVYKSRDIELLAFRRLSNLHTQIPYSPSDPLKTFVNNPLFDNYLFAQRNVNSAHLGELINQIRLVEEKLLERWYFRPTNSYTKGFQQGVMSRLRGPLATSARWIAFIGMGICEAILTGDVSQIQLHNLWIQHVESTLKRELSHDTTSGETRERRSDWVHISLLKTMVMRSASTYQLLRSITPTFLQVVYSDPALWPRDCNPACVPLSSILCSEAHELAYFAFIDITCSTALGLPQQLEYDTTIRPESKSSSVHQWAQGSPTEFLLVLADINACRDESPNARDWREIEHWLLEWQSRPGEHTFTESWMTIAWYAVQESWRLALLSYLYLAVCNIPSDDPRIQSCMRQMLQVVGTVKKRKSSGTEVSFLVQYLIAGICAQSEKHRRMVRNVLGEDKVTKFWIMRGSDFVPVLDYLWHGAAAGGRPVKWSDYMRSREAALPVTL
;
A
#
# COMPACT_ATOMS: atom_id res chain seq x y z
N MET A 1 -25.50 13.15 -15.32
CA MET A 1 -24.09 13.05 -15.74
C MET A 1 -23.40 14.35 -15.35
N VAL A 2 -22.61 14.34 -14.27
CA VAL A 2 -21.93 15.53 -13.72
C VAL A 2 -20.52 15.57 -14.31
N VAL A 3 -20.35 16.20 -15.47
CA VAL A 3 -19.04 16.52 -16.11
C VAL A 3 -18.79 18.04 -16.12
N HIS A 4 -19.70 18.81 -15.51
CA HIS A 4 -19.68 20.27 -15.52
C HIS A 4 -18.48 20.96 -14.81
N PRO A 5 -17.75 20.37 -13.84
CA PRO A 5 -16.71 21.13 -13.15
C PRO A 5 -15.34 21.14 -13.86
N ILE A 6 -15.11 20.34 -14.92
CA ILE A 6 -13.81 20.32 -15.61
C ILE A 6 -13.61 21.57 -16.52
N PHE A 7 -14.69 22.26 -16.90
CA PHE A 7 -14.66 23.38 -17.85
C PHE A 7 -14.92 24.76 -17.21
N SER A 8 -14.79 24.88 -15.88
CA SER A 8 -15.05 26.14 -15.15
C SER A 8 -13.86 27.11 -15.09
N CYS A 9 -12.71 26.77 -15.67
CA CYS A 9 -11.64 27.73 -15.90
C CYS A 9 -11.89 28.46 -17.23
N ALA A 10 -11.69 29.79 -17.24
CA ALA A 10 -11.97 30.70 -18.34
C ALA A 10 -11.11 30.46 -19.60
N CYS A 11 -11.26 29.31 -20.24
CA CYS A 11 -10.70 29.00 -21.55
C CYS A 11 -11.81 29.12 -22.61
N ASP A 12 -11.54 29.82 -23.72
CA ASP A 12 -12.45 29.84 -24.85
C ASP A 12 -12.61 28.41 -25.38
N TRP A 13 -13.84 27.97 -25.65
CA TRP A 13 -14.11 26.63 -26.19
C TRP A 13 -13.39 26.40 -27.53
N ARG A 14 -13.07 27.48 -28.25
CA ARG A 14 -12.27 27.45 -29.48
C ARG A 14 -10.82 27.00 -29.23
N ASP A 15 -10.24 27.36 -28.09
CA ASP A 15 -8.89 26.92 -27.71
C ASP A 15 -8.89 25.42 -27.40
N ILE A 16 -9.95 24.93 -26.75
CA ILE A 16 -10.16 23.51 -26.45
C ILE A 16 -10.40 22.71 -27.75
N GLU A 17 -11.22 23.22 -28.66
CA GLU A 17 -11.44 22.63 -29.98
C GLU A 17 -10.11 22.56 -30.75
N GLN A 18 -9.36 23.66 -30.83
CA GLN A 18 -8.09 23.70 -31.52
C GLN A 18 -7.06 22.74 -30.89
N TRP A 19 -7.02 22.64 -29.56
CA TRP A 19 -6.18 21.68 -28.86
C TRP A 19 -6.56 20.23 -29.19
N LEU A 20 -7.86 19.90 -29.17
CA LEU A 20 -8.34 18.55 -29.53
C LEU A 20 -8.14 18.21 -31.01
N LEU A 21 -8.20 19.20 -31.91
CA LEU A 21 -7.93 19.02 -33.34
C LEU A 21 -6.44 18.85 -33.63
N THR A 22 -5.57 19.52 -32.87
CA THR A 22 -4.11 19.44 -33.02
C THR A 22 -3.47 18.36 -32.16
N TRP A 23 -4.24 17.68 -31.31
CA TRP A 23 -3.77 16.56 -30.50
C TRP A 23 -3.31 15.41 -31.40
N GLN A 24 -2.00 15.37 -31.62
CA GLN A 24 -1.30 14.24 -32.23
C GLN A 24 -0.65 13.42 -31.13
N SER A 25 -0.93 12.12 -31.13
CA SER A 25 -0.20 11.17 -30.31
C SER A 25 1.27 11.17 -30.76
N ARG A 26 2.19 11.62 -29.90
CA ARG A 26 3.63 11.71 -30.24
C ARG A 26 4.19 10.29 -30.43
N PRO A 27 4.61 9.90 -31.64
CA PRO A 27 5.20 8.59 -31.85
C PRO A 27 6.55 8.53 -31.11
N GLY A 28 6.63 7.73 -30.05
CA GLY A 28 7.89 7.48 -29.32
C GLY A 28 7.83 7.66 -27.80
N GLU A 29 6.81 8.32 -27.24
CA GLU A 29 6.72 8.51 -25.78
C GLU A 29 6.33 7.22 -25.01
N PHE A 30 5.67 6.27 -25.68
CA PHE A 30 5.30 4.98 -25.10
C PHE A 30 5.51 3.84 -26.12
N MET A 31 6.61 3.09 -25.98
CA MET A 31 6.78 1.81 -26.68
C MET A 31 6.38 0.68 -25.74
N PHE A 32 5.26 0.01 -26.04
CA PHE A 32 4.93 -1.26 -25.40
C PHE A 32 5.74 -2.38 -26.06
N THR A 33 6.10 -3.39 -25.27
CA THR A 33 6.83 -4.58 -25.75
C THR A 33 6.02 -5.39 -26.75
N GLU A 34 4.69 -5.33 -26.68
CA GLU A 34 3.79 -6.01 -27.60
C GLU A 34 3.20 -5.01 -28.62
N PRO A 35 3.42 -5.21 -29.95
CA PRO A 35 2.97 -4.27 -30.98
C PRO A 35 1.47 -3.98 -30.98
N TRP A 36 0.63 -4.92 -30.55
CA TRP A 36 -0.81 -4.72 -30.50
C TRP A 36 -1.23 -3.81 -29.34
N MET A 37 -0.50 -3.77 -28.23
CA MET A 37 -0.78 -2.84 -27.11
C MET A 37 -0.54 -1.40 -27.53
N THR A 38 0.50 -1.16 -28.33
CA THR A 38 0.76 0.14 -28.95
C THR A 38 -0.41 0.57 -29.84
N ILE A 39 -0.93 -0.33 -30.67
CA ILE A 39 -2.11 -0.06 -31.50
C ILE A 39 -3.37 0.19 -30.64
N ALA A 40 -3.59 -0.62 -29.61
CA ALA A 40 -4.72 -0.45 -28.70
C ALA A 40 -4.65 0.88 -27.94
N TRP A 41 -3.45 1.28 -27.51
CA TRP A 41 -3.20 2.56 -26.86
C TRP A 41 -3.54 3.75 -27.77
N TYR A 42 -3.03 3.75 -29.01
CA TYR A 42 -3.36 4.80 -29.99
C TYR A 42 -4.86 4.84 -30.26
N ALA A 43 -5.51 3.69 -30.40
CA ALA A 43 -6.96 3.62 -30.60
C ALA A 43 -7.74 4.15 -29.38
N VAL A 44 -7.27 3.89 -28.15
CA VAL A 44 -7.86 4.47 -26.94
C VAL A 44 -7.72 5.99 -26.94
N GLN A 45 -6.52 6.54 -27.20
CA GLN A 45 -6.30 7.99 -27.26
C GLN A 45 -7.18 8.66 -28.32
N GLU A 46 -7.18 8.11 -29.54
CA GLU A 46 -7.95 8.64 -30.64
C GLU A 46 -9.46 8.54 -30.38
N SER A 47 -9.92 7.45 -29.76
CA SER A 47 -11.32 7.31 -29.39
C SER A 47 -11.76 8.35 -28.36
N TRP A 48 -10.88 8.71 -27.41
CA TRP A 48 -11.15 9.77 -26.43
C TRP A 48 -11.17 11.14 -27.08
N ARG A 49 -10.21 11.43 -27.96
CA ARG A 49 -10.16 12.70 -28.71
C ARG A 49 -11.46 12.95 -29.48
N LEU A 50 -11.92 11.95 -30.23
CA LEU A 50 -13.15 12.03 -31.02
C LEU A 50 -14.41 12.09 -30.15
N ALA A 51 -14.47 11.32 -29.05
CA ALA A 51 -15.61 11.37 -28.13
C ALA A 51 -15.72 12.72 -27.40
N LEU A 52 -14.58 13.31 -27.00
CA LEU A 52 -14.53 14.63 -26.37
C LEU A 52 -14.94 15.74 -27.35
N LEU A 53 -14.51 15.67 -28.62
CA LEU A 53 -14.96 16.59 -29.66
C LEU A 53 -16.48 16.50 -29.86
N SER A 54 -17.03 15.29 -29.99
CA SER A 54 -18.49 15.09 -30.07
C SER A 54 -19.23 15.68 -28.85
N TYR A 55 -18.69 15.46 -27.65
CA TYR A 55 -19.27 16.01 -26.42
C TYR A 55 -19.19 17.54 -26.37
N LEU A 56 -18.04 18.13 -26.75
CA LEU A 56 -17.84 19.59 -26.80
C LEU A 56 -18.86 20.25 -27.73
N TYR A 57 -19.02 19.72 -28.95
CA TYR A 57 -19.98 20.24 -29.91
C TYR A 57 -21.42 20.14 -29.38
N LEU A 58 -21.81 18.99 -28.84
CA LEU A 58 -23.16 18.79 -28.32
C LEU A 58 -23.47 19.66 -27.10
N ALA A 59 -22.59 19.63 -26.09
CA ALA A 59 -22.89 20.16 -24.76
C ALA A 59 -22.50 21.63 -24.59
N VAL A 60 -21.46 22.09 -25.29
CA VAL A 60 -20.89 23.43 -25.12
C VAL A 60 -21.25 24.34 -26.28
N CYS A 61 -21.20 23.83 -27.52
CA CYS A 61 -21.55 24.61 -28.71
C CYS A 61 -23.06 24.60 -29.03
N ASP A 62 -23.88 23.90 -28.23
CA ASP A 62 -25.31 23.66 -28.48
C ASP A 62 -25.59 23.12 -29.90
N ALA A 63 -24.64 22.35 -30.45
CA ALA A 63 -24.79 21.75 -31.76
C ALA A 63 -25.78 20.58 -31.70
N CYS A 64 -26.60 20.43 -32.75
CA CYS A 64 -27.46 19.27 -32.89
C CYS A 64 -26.63 18.02 -33.23
N SER A 65 -27.14 16.82 -32.94
CA SER A 65 -26.55 15.57 -33.45
C SER A 65 -26.37 15.56 -34.96
N ASP A 66 -27.16 16.34 -35.72
CA ASP A 66 -27.04 16.48 -37.18
C ASP A 66 -25.86 17.37 -37.64
N ASP A 67 -25.14 18.01 -36.73
CA ASP A 67 -23.99 18.85 -37.08
C ASP A 67 -22.93 18.00 -37.81
N PRO A 68 -22.44 18.45 -38.98
CA PRO A 68 -21.49 17.68 -39.78
C PRO A 68 -20.19 17.39 -39.03
N ARG A 69 -19.79 18.24 -38.06
CA ARG A 69 -18.60 18.02 -37.23
C ARG A 69 -18.81 16.84 -36.27
N ILE A 70 -19.98 16.76 -35.65
CA ILE A 70 -20.37 15.64 -34.79
C ILE A 70 -20.42 14.35 -35.61
N GLN A 71 -21.05 14.38 -36.79
CA GLN A 71 -21.14 13.19 -37.65
C GLN A 71 -19.77 12.74 -38.16
N SER A 72 -18.86 13.67 -38.46
CA SER A 72 -17.47 13.35 -38.79
C SER A 72 -16.77 12.62 -37.63
N CYS A 73 -16.93 13.11 -36.40
CA CYS A 73 -16.34 12.47 -35.21
C CYS A 73 -16.88 11.06 -35.00
N VAL A 74 -18.22 10.86 -35.07
CA VAL A 74 -18.84 9.53 -34.91
C VAL A 74 -18.39 8.55 -35.98
N THR A 75 -18.31 9.01 -37.24
CA THR A 75 -17.91 8.18 -38.38
C THR A 75 -16.45 7.72 -38.26
N GLN A 76 -15.57 8.54 -37.67
CA GLN A 76 -14.18 8.16 -37.37
C GLN A 76 -14.06 7.30 -36.10
N LEU A 77 -14.90 7.56 -35.09
CA LEU A 77 -14.83 6.90 -33.78
C LEU A 77 -15.20 5.42 -33.85
N LEU A 78 -16.29 5.08 -34.55
CA LEU A 78 -16.78 3.69 -34.59
C LEU A 78 -15.77 2.69 -35.21
N PRO A 79 -15.07 2.99 -36.32
CA PRO A 79 -13.99 2.15 -36.84
C PRO A 79 -12.82 2.01 -35.87
N VAL A 80 -12.36 3.11 -35.25
CA VAL A 80 -11.23 3.09 -34.29
C VAL A 80 -11.52 2.11 -33.17
N ILE A 81 -12.70 2.17 -32.58
CA ILE A 81 -13.09 1.25 -31.51
C ILE A 81 -13.27 -0.19 -32.03
N GLY A 82 -13.87 -0.35 -33.21
CA GLY A 82 -14.10 -1.65 -33.83
C GLY A 82 -12.82 -2.42 -34.18
N THR A 83 -11.71 -1.72 -34.46
CA THR A 83 -10.41 -2.35 -34.76
C THR A 83 -9.79 -3.03 -33.54
N VAL A 84 -9.99 -2.47 -32.34
CA VAL A 84 -9.45 -3.02 -31.08
C VAL A 84 -10.25 -4.24 -30.64
N LYS A 85 -11.58 -4.17 -30.73
CA LYS A 85 -12.50 -5.26 -30.33
C LYS A 85 -12.27 -6.57 -31.10
N LYS A 86 -11.91 -6.49 -32.39
CA LYS A 86 -11.65 -7.69 -33.22
C LYS A 86 -10.40 -8.48 -32.83
N ARG A 87 -9.52 -7.94 -31.98
CA ARG A 87 -8.26 -8.58 -31.55
C ARG A 87 -8.29 -9.18 -30.15
N GLU A 88 -9.46 -9.25 -29.50
CA GLU A 88 -9.67 -9.71 -28.12
C GLU A 88 -9.34 -11.20 -27.81
N SER A 89 -8.63 -11.92 -28.68
CA SER A 89 -8.19 -13.29 -28.40
C SER A 89 -7.08 -13.41 -27.34
N SER A 90 -6.52 -12.30 -26.86
CA SER A 90 -5.37 -12.27 -25.92
C SER A 90 -5.74 -12.15 -24.43
N GLY A 91 -7.03 -12.10 -24.07
CA GLY A 91 -7.48 -12.06 -22.66
C GLY A 91 -7.33 -10.72 -21.95
N ALA A 92 -6.93 -9.66 -22.65
CA ALA A 92 -6.94 -8.28 -22.16
C ALA A 92 -8.17 -7.53 -22.69
N GLU A 93 -9.11 -7.21 -21.81
CA GLU A 93 -10.32 -6.44 -22.16
C GLU A 93 -10.02 -4.92 -22.14
N VAL A 94 -10.15 -4.25 -23.28
CA VAL A 94 -10.12 -2.79 -23.39
C VAL A 94 -11.56 -2.29 -23.52
N SER A 95 -12.05 -1.56 -22.53
CA SER A 95 -13.43 -1.04 -22.53
C SER A 95 -13.51 0.34 -23.18
N PHE A 96 -14.45 0.51 -24.10
CA PHE A 96 -14.77 1.79 -24.76
C PHE A 96 -16.18 2.29 -24.42
N PHE A 97 -16.67 1.94 -23.23
CA PHE A 97 -18.07 2.13 -22.84
C PHE A 97 -18.55 3.59 -22.99
N ILE A 98 -17.76 4.56 -22.50
CA ILE A 98 -18.11 5.99 -22.56
C ILE A 98 -18.12 6.49 -24.01
N GLN A 99 -17.16 6.05 -24.82
CA GLN A 99 -17.06 6.43 -26.23
C GLN A 99 -18.25 5.88 -27.03
N TYR A 100 -18.69 4.65 -26.74
CA TYR A 100 -19.90 4.08 -27.34
C TYR A 100 -21.17 4.80 -26.91
N LEU A 101 -21.28 5.23 -25.66
CA LEU A 101 -22.42 6.01 -25.18
C LEU A 101 -22.50 7.37 -25.89
N ILE A 102 -21.38 8.09 -25.99
CA ILE A 102 -21.30 9.37 -26.72
C ILE A 102 -21.62 9.16 -28.21
N ALA A 103 -21.01 8.16 -28.84
CA ALA A 103 -21.30 7.81 -30.24
C ALA A 103 -22.78 7.47 -30.44
N GLY A 104 -23.40 6.78 -29.49
CA GLY A 104 -24.81 6.41 -29.49
C GLY A 104 -25.74 7.63 -29.45
N ILE A 105 -25.46 8.58 -28.55
CA ILE A 105 -26.21 9.85 -28.47
C ILE A 105 -26.13 10.61 -29.80
N CYS A 106 -24.98 10.55 -30.46
CA CYS A 106 -24.74 11.22 -31.75
C CYS A 106 -25.15 10.39 -32.99
N ALA A 107 -25.61 9.15 -32.84
CA ALA A 107 -25.79 8.22 -33.96
C ALA A 107 -27.01 8.56 -34.83
N ARG A 108 -26.75 9.02 -36.05
CA ARG A 108 -27.81 9.40 -37.01
C ARG A 108 -28.27 8.23 -37.89
N THR A 109 -27.34 7.45 -38.42
CA THR A 109 -27.65 6.36 -39.35
C THR A 109 -28.06 5.11 -38.58
N GLU A 110 -29.00 4.34 -39.15
CA GLU A 110 -29.38 3.04 -38.56
C GLU A 110 -28.18 2.10 -38.43
N THR A 111 -27.21 2.22 -39.33
CA THR A 111 -25.94 1.49 -39.26
C THR A 111 -25.14 1.84 -38.00
N HIS A 112 -24.97 3.13 -37.67
CA HIS A 112 -24.27 3.54 -36.45
C HIS A 112 -25.03 3.11 -35.20
N ARG A 113 -26.36 3.26 -35.19
CA ARG A 113 -27.22 2.83 -34.08
C ARG A 113 -27.11 1.34 -33.82
N ARG A 114 -27.14 0.53 -34.87
CA ARG A 114 -26.95 -0.92 -34.79
C ARG A 114 -25.58 -1.29 -34.23
N ILE A 115 -24.50 -0.66 -34.70
CA ILE A 115 -23.13 -0.93 -34.19
C ILE A 115 -23.03 -0.63 -32.70
N VAL A 116 -23.59 0.50 -32.25
CA VAL A 116 -23.60 0.88 -30.83
C VAL A 116 -24.45 -0.10 -30.02
N ARG A 117 -25.66 -0.42 -30.49
CA ARG A 117 -26.59 -1.36 -29.86
C ARG A 117 -25.98 -2.75 -29.69
N ASP A 118 -25.45 -3.33 -30.77
CA ASP A 118 -24.82 -4.66 -30.77
C ASP A 118 -23.59 -4.69 -29.83
N THR A 119 -22.89 -3.57 -29.70
CA THR A 119 -21.74 -3.49 -28.80
C THR A 119 -22.14 -3.38 -27.34
N LEU A 120 -23.11 -2.51 -27.00
CA LEU A 120 -23.60 -2.34 -25.63
C LEU A 120 -24.43 -3.54 -25.13
N THR A 121 -24.97 -4.36 -26.03
CA THR A 121 -25.69 -5.60 -25.67
C THR A 121 -24.83 -6.86 -25.71
N GLY A 122 -23.60 -6.79 -26.22
CA GLY A 122 -22.73 -7.95 -26.37
C GLY A 122 -22.38 -8.59 -25.01
N THR A 123 -22.30 -9.92 -24.97
CA THR A 123 -22.16 -10.73 -23.76
C THR A 123 -20.80 -10.65 -23.05
N ASN A 124 -19.84 -9.89 -23.60
CA ASN A 124 -18.49 -9.71 -23.05
C ASN A 124 -18.33 -8.30 -22.45
N GLU A 125 -19.26 -7.88 -21.60
CA GLU A 125 -19.06 -6.63 -20.87
C GLU A 125 -18.07 -6.83 -19.72
N PRO A 126 -17.06 -5.94 -19.59
CA PRO A 126 -16.15 -5.97 -18.47
C PRO A 126 -16.94 -5.77 -17.17
N ARG A 127 -16.78 -6.68 -16.20
CA ARG A 127 -17.46 -6.67 -14.88
C ARG A 127 -17.13 -5.47 -13.97
N PHE A 128 -16.46 -4.45 -14.50
CA PHE A 128 -15.88 -3.33 -13.76
C PHE A 128 -16.84 -2.15 -13.57
N TRP A 129 -17.99 -2.12 -14.24
CA TRP A 129 -18.97 -1.03 -14.11
C TRP A 129 -20.17 -1.43 -13.26
N VAL A 130 -20.66 -0.48 -12.45
CA VAL A 130 -21.88 -0.63 -11.63
C VAL A 130 -23.14 -0.68 -12.49
N MET A 131 -23.08 -0.15 -13.72
CA MET A 131 -24.16 -0.19 -14.72
C MET A 131 -23.71 -0.98 -15.94
N ARG A 132 -24.59 -1.83 -16.49
CA ARG A 132 -24.33 -2.59 -17.73
C ARG A 132 -24.65 -1.71 -18.93
N GLY A 133 -23.94 -1.87 -20.02
CA GLY A 133 -24.25 -1.14 -21.26
C GLY A 133 -25.61 -1.49 -21.83
N SER A 134 -26.12 -2.69 -21.56
CA SER A 134 -27.50 -3.06 -21.87
C SER A 134 -28.53 -2.13 -21.20
N ASP A 135 -28.19 -1.53 -20.06
CA ASP A 135 -29.10 -0.64 -19.32
C ASP A 135 -29.29 0.71 -20.04
N PHE A 136 -28.36 1.09 -20.92
CA PHE A 136 -28.43 2.36 -21.67
C PHE A 136 -29.08 2.22 -23.04
N VAL A 137 -29.21 1.02 -23.57
CA VAL A 137 -29.81 0.77 -24.89
C VAL A 137 -31.27 1.27 -24.97
N PRO A 138 -32.15 1.03 -23.97
CA PRO A 138 -33.50 1.58 -24.01
C PRO A 138 -33.54 3.11 -24.03
N VAL A 139 -32.60 3.77 -23.35
CA VAL A 139 -32.48 5.24 -23.33
C VAL A 139 -32.07 5.75 -24.70
N LEU A 140 -31.09 5.09 -25.34
CA LEU A 140 -30.65 5.43 -26.69
C LEU A 140 -31.74 5.18 -27.74
N ASP A 141 -32.45 4.05 -27.66
CA ASP A 141 -33.58 3.75 -28.56
C ASP A 141 -34.69 4.79 -28.43
N HIS A 142 -35.01 5.23 -27.20
CA HIS A 142 -35.99 6.30 -26.98
C HIS A 142 -35.54 7.61 -27.65
N LEU A 143 -34.27 8.00 -27.50
CA LEU A 143 -33.70 9.18 -28.14
C LEU A 143 -33.75 9.07 -29.68
N TRP A 144 -33.42 7.91 -30.24
CA TRP A 144 -33.41 7.67 -31.68
C TRP A 144 -34.81 7.68 -32.29
N HIS A 145 -35.81 7.13 -31.59
CA HIS A 145 -37.21 7.12 -32.03
C HIS A 145 -37.84 8.52 -31.97
N GLY A 146 -37.57 9.30 -30.92
CA GLY A 146 -38.07 10.67 -30.80
C GLY A 146 -37.59 11.58 -31.94
N ALA A 147 -36.36 11.39 -32.41
CA ALA A 147 -35.80 12.12 -33.53
C ALA A 147 -36.42 11.73 -34.90
N ALA A 148 -36.86 10.47 -35.05
CA ALA A 148 -37.45 9.98 -36.31
C ALA A 148 -38.89 10.47 -36.54
N SER A 149 -39.63 10.76 -35.47
CA SER A 149 -41.04 11.18 -35.52
C SER A 149 -41.28 12.65 -35.95
N GLY A 150 -40.28 13.36 -36.48
CA GLY A 150 -40.44 14.74 -36.97
C GLY A 150 -40.63 15.80 -35.88
N GLY A 151 -40.40 15.45 -34.60
CA GLY A 151 -40.31 16.41 -33.51
C GLY A 151 -39.09 17.31 -33.69
N ARG A 152 -39.20 18.60 -33.36
CA ARG A 152 -38.10 19.57 -33.48
C ARG A 152 -36.82 19.01 -32.82
N PRO A 153 -35.63 19.22 -33.42
CA PRO A 153 -34.36 18.79 -32.84
C PRO A 153 -34.23 19.32 -31.42
N ILE A 154 -33.62 18.51 -30.54
CA ILE A 154 -33.44 18.79 -29.11
C ILE A 154 -32.74 20.16 -28.96
N ARG A 155 -33.52 21.21 -28.69
CA ARG A 155 -33.01 22.52 -28.25
C ARG A 155 -33.35 22.69 -26.79
N ARG A 156 -32.37 23.12 -25.99
CA ARG A 156 -32.60 23.59 -24.62
C ARG A 156 -33.48 24.85 -24.67
N GLY A 157 -34.76 24.71 -24.33
CA GLY A 157 -35.61 25.86 -24.05
C GLY A 157 -35.25 26.45 -22.69
N VAL A 158 -34.43 27.51 -22.67
CA VAL A 158 -34.26 28.34 -21.48
C VAL A 158 -35.37 29.40 -21.50
N SER A 159 -36.47 29.13 -20.78
CA SER A 159 -37.46 30.13 -20.43
C SER A 159 -36.93 30.93 -19.25
N SER A 160 -36.63 32.20 -19.48
CA SER A 160 -36.43 33.22 -18.44
C SER A 160 -37.80 33.75 -18.03
N THR A 161 -38.17 33.63 -16.75
CA THR A 161 -39.08 34.58 -16.07
C THR A 161 -39.19 34.30 -14.56
N ALA A 162 -39.05 35.40 -13.81
CA ALA A 162 -39.64 35.72 -12.50
C ALA A 162 -39.15 35.02 -11.21
N GLU A 163 -38.42 35.80 -10.39
CA GLU A 163 -38.31 35.64 -8.92
C GLU A 163 -39.68 35.78 -8.24
N PRO A 164 -39.97 34.97 -7.20
CA PRO A 164 -40.94 35.31 -6.17
C PRO A 164 -40.25 35.74 -4.85
N PRO A 165 -40.95 36.51 -3.99
CA PRO A 165 -40.32 37.25 -2.89
C PRO A 165 -40.05 36.39 -1.65
N LEU A 166 -39.05 36.88 -0.89
CA LEU A 166 -38.59 36.38 0.41
C LEU A 166 -39.69 36.44 1.48
N GLU A 167 -40.20 35.29 1.94
CA GLU A 167 -40.93 35.18 3.20
C GLU A 167 -39.98 34.79 4.34
N ARG A 168 -39.97 35.63 5.38
CA ARG A 168 -39.26 35.42 6.65
C ARG A 168 -39.86 34.24 7.40
N LEU A 169 -39.10 33.15 7.51
CA LEU A 169 -39.38 32.08 8.47
C LEU A 169 -38.78 32.44 9.83
N VAL A 170 -39.64 32.78 10.79
CA VAL A 170 -39.29 32.90 12.21
C VAL A 170 -39.25 31.50 12.81
N ILE A 171 -38.08 31.06 13.27
CA ILE A 171 -37.91 29.80 14.02
C ILE A 171 -37.71 30.16 15.51
N PRO A 172 -38.50 29.58 16.44
CA PRO A 172 -38.39 29.87 17.86
C PRO A 172 -37.16 29.19 18.50
N LYS A 173 -36.59 29.88 19.50
CA LYS A 173 -35.52 29.40 20.38
C LYS A 173 -35.92 28.09 21.07
N PRO A 174 -35.02 27.10 21.19
CA PRO A 174 -35.24 25.98 22.10
C PRO A 174 -34.87 26.38 23.53
N THR A 175 -35.80 26.06 24.43
CA THR A 175 -35.75 26.20 25.87
C THR A 175 -34.71 25.29 26.49
N GLU A 176 -33.93 25.82 27.44
CA GLU A 176 -33.05 25.07 28.32
C GLU A 176 -33.89 24.17 29.25
N GLU A 177 -33.64 22.86 29.21
CA GLU A 177 -34.09 21.95 30.26
C GLU A 177 -32.90 21.26 30.93
N ASN A 178 -32.78 21.57 32.22
CA ASN A 178 -31.92 20.96 33.22
C ASN A 178 -32.29 19.49 33.44
N PHE A 179 -31.31 18.59 33.50
CA PHE A 179 -31.42 17.38 34.31
C PHE A 179 -30.14 17.10 35.11
N PRO A 180 -30.27 16.64 36.37
CA PRO A 180 -29.18 16.62 37.33
C PRO A 180 -28.40 15.30 37.35
N LEU A 181 -27.17 15.41 37.86
CA LEU A 181 -26.29 14.30 38.23
C LEU A 181 -26.95 13.34 39.22
N HIS A 182 -26.79 12.04 38.99
CA HIS A 182 -26.74 11.05 40.08
C HIS A 182 -25.46 10.22 40.03
N SER A 183 -24.64 10.48 41.04
CA SER A 183 -23.59 9.64 41.59
C SER A 183 -24.18 8.34 42.13
N SER A 184 -23.51 7.20 41.91
CA SER A 184 -23.57 6.07 42.84
C SER A 184 -22.32 5.19 42.73
N ARG A 185 -21.82 4.88 43.92
CA ARG A 185 -20.60 4.19 44.31
C ARG A 185 -21.03 2.94 45.08
N ALA A 186 -20.52 1.76 44.72
CA ALA A 186 -20.40 0.56 45.57
C ALA A 186 -19.60 -0.47 44.75
N GLN A 187 -18.31 -0.74 45.04
CA GLN A 187 -17.75 -1.72 45.99
C GLN A 187 -18.21 -3.19 45.86
N PRO A 188 -17.29 -4.16 46.07
CA PRO A 188 -17.37 -5.51 45.52
C PRO A 188 -17.78 -6.58 46.55
N GLY A 189 -18.40 -7.66 46.07
CA GLY A 189 -18.76 -8.84 46.85
C GLY A 189 -18.05 -10.10 46.37
N CYS A 190 -17.28 -10.71 47.28
CA CYS A 190 -16.75 -12.07 47.26
C CYS A 190 -17.85 -13.13 47.42
N SER A 191 -17.66 -14.32 46.82
CA SER A 191 -17.92 -15.67 47.39
C SER A 191 -17.83 -16.74 46.27
N GLU A 192 -16.86 -17.65 46.34
CA GLU A 192 -16.99 -19.08 46.72
C GLU A 192 -17.64 -19.96 45.62
N GLU A 193 -16.84 -20.80 44.97
CA GLU A 193 -16.67 -22.24 45.26
C GLU A 193 -17.95 -23.07 45.03
N THR A 194 -17.92 -23.92 44.01
CA THR A 194 -18.66 -25.18 44.05
C THR A 194 -17.93 -26.26 43.26
N VAL A 195 -17.55 -27.27 44.02
CA VAL A 195 -17.06 -28.59 43.61
C VAL A 195 -18.15 -29.33 42.83
N GLY A 196 -17.78 -29.95 41.71
CA GLY A 196 -18.65 -30.80 40.91
C GLY A 196 -17.87 -31.93 40.25
N SER A 197 -17.69 -33.01 41.00
CA SER A 197 -17.20 -34.31 40.53
C SER A 197 -18.24 -35.00 39.65
N CYS A 198 -17.83 -35.59 38.53
CA CYS A 198 -18.51 -36.72 37.89
C CYS A 198 -17.52 -37.50 37.01
N GLY A 199 -17.29 -38.77 37.39
CA GLY A 199 -16.58 -39.75 36.58
C GLY A 199 -17.42 -40.28 35.41
N GLY A 200 -16.75 -40.84 34.41
CA GLY A 200 -17.40 -41.41 33.23
C GLY A 200 -16.46 -42.31 32.46
N THR A 201 -16.83 -43.58 32.43
CA THR A 201 -16.12 -44.80 32.08
C THR A 201 -15.76 -44.95 30.59
N SER A 202 -14.63 -45.60 30.35
CA SER A 202 -14.14 -46.14 29.07
C SER A 202 -15.10 -47.17 28.47
N ILE A 203 -15.43 -47.03 27.18
CA ILE A 203 -15.92 -48.12 26.33
C ILE A 203 -15.26 -48.01 24.95
N ILE A 204 -14.57 -49.10 24.57
CA ILE A 204 -13.98 -49.41 23.27
C ILE A 204 -15.10 -49.97 22.36
N PRO A 205 -15.13 -49.65 21.05
CA PRO A 205 -15.85 -50.48 20.09
C PRO A 205 -14.91 -51.27 19.18
N ASP A 206 -15.33 -52.53 18.99
CA ASP A 206 -14.74 -53.62 18.24
C ASP A 206 -14.51 -53.36 16.74
N LEU A 207 -13.48 -54.04 16.22
CA LEU A 207 -13.17 -54.23 14.80
C LEU A 207 -13.75 -55.57 14.29
N PRO A 208 -14.30 -55.65 13.06
CA PRO A 208 -14.63 -56.91 12.39
C PRO A 208 -13.48 -57.40 11.47
N PRO A 209 -13.55 -58.66 10.98
CA PRO A 209 -12.37 -59.51 10.83
C PRO A 209 -11.66 -59.46 9.47
N ARG A 210 -10.38 -59.83 9.52
CA ARG A 210 -9.48 -60.09 8.39
C ARG A 210 -10.05 -61.14 7.42
N LYS A 211 -9.88 -60.86 6.12
CA LYS A 211 -9.90 -61.85 5.05
C LYS A 211 -8.59 -61.74 4.26
N ASP A 212 -8.00 -62.91 4.02
CA ASP A 212 -6.69 -63.15 3.42
C ASP A 212 -6.56 -62.78 1.93
N ARG A 213 -5.28 -62.60 1.54
CA ARG A 213 -4.67 -62.72 0.19
C ARG A 213 -4.90 -61.59 -0.83
N ASP A 214 -3.84 -60.85 -1.15
CA ASP A 214 -2.93 -61.16 -2.26
C ASP A 214 -1.74 -60.15 -2.30
N GLU A 215 -0.52 -60.67 -2.44
CA GLU A 215 0.66 -59.87 -2.84
C GLU A 215 0.44 -59.28 -4.24
N PRO A 216 0.90 -58.04 -4.48
CA PRO A 216 1.95 -57.94 -5.50
C PRO A 216 3.05 -56.90 -5.20
N SER A 217 4.27 -57.34 -5.52
CA SER A 217 5.41 -56.58 -6.05
C SER A 217 5.66 -55.14 -5.58
N LEU A 218 6.77 -55.03 -4.85
CA LEU A 218 7.63 -53.85 -4.71
C LEU A 218 7.87 -53.14 -6.05
N CYS A 219 7.21 -52.00 -6.25
CA CYS A 219 7.73 -50.90 -7.05
C CYS A 219 7.81 -49.67 -6.14
N VAL A 220 9.00 -49.45 -5.56
CA VAL A 220 9.32 -48.21 -4.86
C VAL A 220 9.45 -47.11 -5.91
N THR A 221 8.34 -46.45 -6.23
CA THR A 221 8.38 -45.14 -6.86
C THR A 221 8.95 -44.17 -5.83
N ARG A 222 10.22 -43.78 -6.01
CA ARG A 222 10.78 -42.61 -5.31
C ARG A 222 9.84 -41.44 -5.59
N PRO A 223 9.31 -40.76 -4.56
CA PRO A 223 8.55 -39.55 -4.79
C PRO A 223 9.47 -38.56 -5.48
N VAL A 224 9.12 -38.17 -6.70
CA VAL A 224 9.74 -37.04 -7.38
C VAL A 224 9.23 -35.80 -6.64
N TYR A 225 9.94 -35.42 -5.59
CA TYR A 225 9.74 -34.12 -4.96
C TYR A 225 10.06 -33.05 -6.00
N LYS A 226 9.10 -32.15 -6.26
CA LYS A 226 9.39 -30.93 -7.02
C LYS A 226 10.49 -30.20 -6.22
N SER A 227 11.52 -29.66 -6.89
CA SER A 227 12.68 -29.09 -6.18
C SER A 227 12.31 -28.00 -5.17
N ARG A 228 11.12 -27.40 -5.29
CA ARG A 228 10.50 -26.47 -4.34
C ARG A 228 10.34 -27.01 -2.90
N ASP A 229 10.17 -28.32 -2.70
CA ASP A 229 9.95 -28.90 -1.36
C ASP A 229 11.27 -29.23 -0.63
N ILE A 230 12.36 -29.40 -1.39
CA ILE A 230 13.68 -29.80 -0.85
C ILE A 230 14.36 -28.63 -0.14
N GLU A 231 14.14 -27.40 -0.60
CA GLU A 231 14.79 -26.17 -0.09
C GLU A 231 14.21 -25.69 1.24
N LEU A 232 12.88 -25.69 1.40
CA LEU A 232 12.17 -25.44 2.67
C LEU A 232 12.56 -26.45 3.77
N LEU A 233 12.93 -27.65 3.34
CA LEU A 233 13.38 -28.72 4.22
C LEU A 233 14.76 -28.44 4.80
N ALA A 234 15.63 -27.67 4.15
CA ALA A 234 16.96 -27.35 4.67
C ALA A 234 16.89 -26.36 5.84
N PHE A 235 16.11 -25.28 5.72
CA PHE A 235 15.87 -24.35 6.82
C PHE A 235 15.16 -25.04 8.00
N ARG A 236 14.10 -25.81 7.73
CA ARG A 236 13.44 -26.61 8.76
C ARG A 236 14.38 -27.65 9.38
N ARG A 237 15.28 -28.28 8.62
CA ARG A 237 16.26 -29.22 9.17
C ARG A 237 17.28 -28.52 10.06
N LEU A 238 17.81 -27.36 9.66
CA LEU A 238 18.74 -26.58 10.49
C LEU A 238 18.05 -26.05 11.76
N SER A 239 16.83 -25.54 11.64
CA SER A 239 15.99 -25.12 12.76
C SER A 239 15.66 -26.30 13.70
N ASN A 240 15.24 -27.44 13.15
CA ASN A 240 14.94 -28.65 13.93
C ASN A 240 16.19 -29.28 14.57
N LEU A 241 17.34 -29.23 13.89
CA LEU A 241 18.62 -29.63 14.47
C LEU A 241 18.94 -28.75 15.69
N HIS A 242 18.68 -27.45 15.60
CA HIS A 242 18.92 -26.51 16.69
C HIS A 242 17.98 -26.71 17.88
N THR A 243 16.68 -26.98 17.65
CA THR A 243 15.74 -27.27 18.76
C THR A 243 16.01 -28.61 19.45
N GLN A 244 16.76 -29.52 18.81
CA GLN A 244 17.10 -30.84 19.34
C GLN A 244 18.45 -30.93 20.06
N ILE A 245 19.34 -29.93 19.89
CA ILE A 245 20.67 -29.96 20.51
C ILE A 245 20.60 -29.29 21.89
N PRO A 246 20.81 -30.02 23.01
CA PRO A 246 20.93 -29.39 24.32
C PRO A 246 22.13 -28.43 24.31
N TYR A 247 21.97 -27.24 24.90
CA TYR A 247 22.99 -26.19 25.00
C TYR A 247 24.36 -26.76 25.38
N SER A 248 25.15 -27.09 24.36
CA SER A 248 26.53 -27.55 24.48
C SER A 248 27.44 -26.34 24.29
N PRO A 249 28.57 -26.24 25.03
CA PRO A 249 29.55 -25.17 24.85
C PRO A 249 30.14 -25.11 23.43
N SER A 250 30.03 -26.20 22.65
CA SER A 250 30.25 -26.20 21.21
C SER A 250 28.91 -26.01 20.49
N ASP A 251 28.43 -24.78 20.37
CA ASP A 251 27.24 -24.46 19.58
C ASP A 251 27.55 -24.72 18.09
N PRO A 252 27.05 -25.82 17.48
CA PRO A 252 27.45 -26.22 16.15
C PRO A 252 26.97 -25.23 15.09
N LEU A 253 25.91 -24.48 15.37
CA LEU A 253 25.36 -23.46 14.48
C LEU A 253 26.22 -22.20 14.53
N LYS A 254 26.65 -21.79 15.74
CA LYS A 254 27.68 -20.76 15.89
C LYS A 254 29.00 -21.17 15.24
N THR A 255 29.47 -22.41 15.44
CA THR A 255 30.66 -22.92 14.77
C THR A 255 30.47 -22.95 13.25
N PHE A 256 29.28 -23.27 12.75
CA PHE A 256 28.96 -23.28 11.31
C PHE A 256 28.94 -21.88 10.71
N VAL A 257 28.20 -20.93 11.30
CA VAL A 257 28.08 -19.55 10.79
C VAL A 257 29.39 -18.76 10.96
N ASN A 258 30.17 -19.06 12.01
CA ASN A 258 31.44 -18.41 12.29
C ASN A 258 32.63 -19.12 11.63
N ASN A 259 32.43 -20.25 10.96
CA ASN A 259 33.51 -20.96 10.32
C ASN A 259 34.11 -20.06 9.21
N PRO A 260 35.43 -19.88 9.07
CA PRO A 260 36.00 -19.32 7.84
C PRO A 260 35.80 -20.27 6.64
N LEU A 261 35.49 -21.55 6.89
CA LEU A 261 34.87 -22.42 5.91
C LEU A 261 33.43 -22.07 5.64
N PHE A 262 32.73 -21.19 6.37
CA PHE A 262 31.50 -20.56 5.90
C PHE A 262 31.85 -19.61 4.77
N ASP A 263 32.96 -18.87 4.86
CA ASP A 263 33.48 -18.01 3.77
C ASP A 263 34.03 -18.85 2.63
N ASN A 264 34.83 -19.89 2.88
CA ASN A 264 35.24 -20.83 1.81
C ASN A 264 34.09 -21.74 1.35
N TYR A 265 33.07 -22.01 2.16
CA TYR A 265 31.80 -22.59 1.71
C TYR A 265 31.04 -21.58 0.90
N LEU A 266 31.17 -20.27 1.14
CA LEU A 266 30.64 -19.15 0.36
C LEU A 266 31.51 -18.77 -0.88
N PHE A 267 32.79 -19.18 -0.95
CA PHE A 267 33.77 -18.73 -1.96
C PHE A 267 34.52 -19.84 -2.73
N ALA A 268 34.79 -21.02 -2.16
CA ALA A 268 35.59 -22.08 -2.80
C ALA A 268 34.89 -22.80 -3.97
N GLN A 269 33.65 -22.43 -4.34
CA GLN A 269 32.99 -22.91 -5.57
C GLN A 269 33.02 -21.92 -6.73
N ARG A 270 34.02 -21.03 -6.80
CA ARG A 270 34.27 -20.30 -8.05
C ARG A 270 35.03 -21.14 -9.09
N ASN A 271 35.65 -22.27 -8.71
CA ASN A 271 36.53 -23.04 -9.60
C ASN A 271 36.41 -24.59 -9.59
N VAL A 272 35.51 -25.23 -8.83
CA VAL A 272 35.35 -26.71 -8.90
C VAL A 272 33.88 -27.15 -8.77
N ASN A 273 33.47 -28.04 -9.69
CA ASN A 273 32.18 -28.72 -9.81
C ASN A 273 31.59 -29.31 -8.51
N SER A 274 30.94 -28.52 -7.65
CA SER A 274 30.18 -29.05 -6.50
C SER A 274 28.85 -28.31 -6.32
N ALA A 275 27.75 -29.06 -6.22
CA ALA A 275 26.38 -28.57 -6.40
C ALA A 275 25.76 -27.76 -5.23
N HIS A 276 26.39 -27.68 -4.05
CA HIS A 276 25.69 -27.30 -2.81
C HIS A 276 25.85 -25.83 -2.32
N LEU A 277 26.86 -25.04 -2.72
CA LEU A 277 26.93 -23.59 -2.36
C LEU A 277 26.21 -22.73 -3.41
N GLY A 278 26.27 -23.12 -4.68
CA GLY A 278 25.32 -22.62 -5.67
C GLY A 278 23.91 -22.66 -5.08
N GLU A 279 23.57 -23.71 -4.33
CA GLU A 279 22.28 -23.84 -3.65
C GLU A 279 22.01 -22.81 -2.54
N LEU A 280 22.96 -22.45 -1.65
CA LEU A 280 22.67 -21.45 -0.60
C LEU A 280 22.61 -20.02 -1.15
N ILE A 281 23.53 -19.61 -2.04
CA ILE A 281 23.44 -18.30 -2.68
C ILE A 281 22.20 -18.24 -3.57
N ASN A 282 21.90 -19.33 -4.29
CA ASN A 282 20.62 -19.44 -5.00
C ASN A 282 19.45 -19.44 -4.02
N GLN A 283 19.56 -19.96 -2.79
CA GLN A 283 18.49 -19.88 -1.80
C GLN A 283 18.30 -18.46 -1.26
N ILE A 284 19.37 -17.73 -0.90
CA ILE A 284 19.27 -16.32 -0.51
C ILE A 284 18.68 -15.52 -1.67
N ARG A 285 19.24 -15.70 -2.88
CA ARG A 285 18.74 -15.07 -4.10
C ARG A 285 17.30 -15.48 -4.40
N LEU A 286 16.92 -16.72 -4.16
CA LEU A 286 15.57 -17.23 -4.40
C LEU A 286 14.59 -16.73 -3.36
N VAL A 287 14.99 -16.60 -2.09
CA VAL A 287 14.17 -15.99 -1.04
C VAL A 287 14.01 -14.50 -1.33
N GLU A 288 15.08 -13.82 -1.75
CA GLU A 288 15.03 -12.43 -2.20
C GLU A 288 14.16 -12.29 -3.44
N GLU A 289 14.32 -13.13 -4.47
CA GLU A 289 13.46 -13.18 -5.66
C GLU A 289 12.01 -13.47 -5.26
N LYS A 290 11.75 -14.41 -4.35
CA LYS A 290 10.40 -14.70 -3.82
C LYS A 290 9.84 -13.49 -3.08
N LEU A 291 10.66 -12.76 -2.32
CA LEU A 291 10.28 -11.53 -1.63
C LEU A 291 9.96 -10.41 -2.61
N LEU A 292 10.82 -10.19 -3.60
CA LEU A 292 10.62 -9.22 -4.69
C LEU A 292 9.43 -9.59 -5.58
N GLU A 293 9.18 -10.87 -5.81
CA GLU A 293 7.98 -11.38 -6.50
C GLU A 293 6.70 -11.11 -5.70
N ARG A 294 6.84 -11.05 -4.37
CA ARG A 294 5.77 -10.72 -3.43
C ARG A 294 5.64 -9.22 -3.21
N TRP A 295 6.57 -8.38 -3.67
CA TRP A 295 6.37 -6.93 -3.68
C TRP A 295 5.38 -6.56 -4.76
N TYR A 296 4.50 -5.63 -4.42
CA TYR A 296 3.49 -5.18 -5.37
C TYR A 296 4.13 -4.37 -6.51
N PHE A 297 5.10 -3.53 -6.17
CA PHE A 297 5.90 -2.75 -7.11
C PHE A 297 7.26 -3.40 -7.28
N ARG A 298 7.54 -3.86 -8.51
CA ARG A 298 8.84 -4.47 -8.83
C ARG A 298 9.84 -3.38 -9.21
N PRO A 299 10.97 -3.28 -8.49
CA PRO A 299 12.02 -2.36 -8.89
C PRO A 299 12.65 -2.77 -10.22
N THR A 300 13.30 -1.82 -10.90
CA THR A 300 14.03 -2.09 -12.14
C THR A 300 15.27 -2.96 -11.89
N ASN A 301 15.76 -3.65 -12.92
CA ASN A 301 16.90 -4.57 -12.80
C ASN A 301 18.18 -3.90 -12.27
N SER A 302 18.38 -2.60 -12.49
CA SER A 302 19.54 -1.87 -11.96
C SER A 302 19.48 -1.76 -10.44
N TYR A 303 18.29 -1.51 -9.90
CA TYR A 303 18.07 -1.37 -8.47
C TYR A 303 18.31 -2.69 -7.73
N THR A 304 17.73 -3.79 -8.24
CA THR A 304 17.91 -5.12 -7.64
C THR A 304 19.39 -5.49 -7.57
N LYS A 305 20.19 -5.14 -8.59
CA LYS A 305 21.64 -5.36 -8.59
C LYS A 305 22.36 -4.54 -7.51
N GLY A 306 21.98 -3.27 -7.33
CA GLY A 306 22.56 -2.41 -6.29
C GLY A 306 22.26 -2.93 -4.88
N PHE A 307 21.01 -3.27 -4.61
CA PHE A 307 20.59 -3.89 -3.35
C PHE A 307 21.35 -5.21 -3.09
N GLN A 308 21.40 -6.11 -4.08
CA GLN A 308 22.17 -7.36 -3.99
C GLN A 308 23.64 -7.11 -3.73
N GLN A 309 24.24 -6.12 -4.38
CA GLN A 309 25.64 -5.80 -4.17
C GLN A 309 25.91 -5.28 -2.76
N GLY A 310 25.01 -4.46 -2.20
CA GLY A 310 25.08 -3.96 -0.83
C GLY A 310 24.90 -5.06 0.23
N VAL A 311 23.95 -5.98 0.02
CA VAL A 311 23.78 -7.15 0.88
C VAL A 311 25.02 -8.04 0.81
N MET A 312 25.51 -8.33 -0.40
CA MET A 312 26.66 -9.21 -0.59
C MET A 312 27.97 -8.60 -0.08
N SER A 313 28.16 -7.27 -0.15
CA SER A 313 29.34 -6.62 0.43
C SER A 313 29.36 -6.80 1.96
N ARG A 314 28.22 -6.61 2.64
CA ARG A 314 28.09 -6.86 4.08
C ARG A 314 28.34 -8.31 4.48
N LEU A 315 27.85 -9.27 3.69
CA LEU A 315 28.01 -10.70 3.99
C LEU A 315 29.44 -11.23 3.77
N ARG A 316 30.26 -10.50 2.98
CA ARG A 316 31.63 -10.88 2.60
C ARG A 316 32.71 -10.22 3.45
N GLY A 317 32.38 -9.22 4.26
CA GLY A 317 33.34 -8.56 5.12
C GLY A 317 33.96 -9.50 6.16
N PRO A 318 35.19 -9.23 6.64
CA PRO A 318 35.82 -10.01 7.71
C PRO A 318 35.02 -9.96 9.03
N LEU A 319 34.13 -8.96 9.17
CA LEU A 319 33.25 -8.77 10.32
C LEU A 319 31.83 -9.31 10.08
N ALA A 320 31.58 -10.00 8.96
CA ALA A 320 30.24 -10.37 8.51
C ALA A 320 29.51 -11.41 9.38
N THR A 321 30.11 -11.92 10.45
CA THR A 321 29.50 -12.94 11.32
C THR A 321 28.10 -12.54 11.77
N SER A 322 27.94 -11.35 12.35
CA SER A 322 26.63 -10.84 12.79
C SER A 322 25.71 -10.53 11.61
N ALA A 323 26.22 -9.89 10.56
CA ALA A 323 25.45 -9.63 9.34
C ALA A 323 24.84 -10.91 8.71
N ARG A 324 25.55 -12.03 8.75
CA ARG A 324 25.06 -13.34 8.26
C ARG A 324 23.95 -13.89 9.13
N TRP A 325 24.11 -13.82 10.44
CA TRP A 325 23.04 -14.17 11.39
C TRP A 325 21.81 -13.31 11.18
N ILE A 326 21.99 -12.01 11.01
CA ILE A 326 20.90 -11.06 10.76
C ILE A 326 20.17 -11.41 9.46
N ALA A 327 20.90 -11.65 8.37
CA ALA A 327 20.31 -12.07 7.11
C ALA A 327 19.56 -13.41 7.24
N PHE A 328 20.14 -14.39 7.93
CA PHE A 328 19.51 -15.68 8.18
C PHE A 328 18.21 -15.55 8.97
N ILE A 329 18.22 -14.80 10.07
CA ILE A 329 17.03 -14.53 10.89
C ILE A 329 15.98 -13.77 10.08
N GLY A 330 16.38 -12.71 9.35
CA GLY A 330 15.48 -11.91 8.53
C GLY A 330 14.79 -12.75 7.45
N MET A 331 15.51 -13.68 6.81
CA MET A 331 14.92 -14.63 5.86
C MET A 331 13.93 -15.58 6.53
N GLY A 332 14.27 -16.14 7.69
CA GLY A 332 13.37 -17.02 8.45
C GLY A 332 12.07 -16.33 8.88
N ILE A 333 12.17 -15.08 9.34
CA ILE A 333 11.01 -14.24 9.68
C ILE A 333 10.16 -13.97 8.43
N CYS A 334 10.80 -13.55 7.34
CA CYS A 334 10.15 -13.35 6.06
C CYS A 334 9.40 -14.61 5.60
N GLU A 335 10.05 -15.78 5.64
CA GLU A 335 9.45 -17.05 5.25
C GLU A 335 8.26 -17.42 6.14
N ALA A 336 8.39 -17.29 7.46
CA ALA A 336 7.30 -17.52 8.41
C ALA A 336 6.10 -16.62 8.12
N ILE A 337 6.33 -15.33 7.87
CA ILE A 337 5.29 -14.38 7.47
C ILE A 337 4.64 -14.80 6.14
N LEU A 338 5.46 -15.14 5.14
CA LEU A 338 5.02 -15.50 3.80
C LEU A 338 4.15 -16.76 3.80
N THR A 339 4.50 -17.75 4.62
CA THR A 339 3.78 -19.02 4.80
C THR A 339 2.62 -18.92 5.79
N GLY A 340 2.62 -17.91 6.66
CA GLY A 340 1.69 -17.81 7.78
C GLY A 340 2.05 -18.74 8.95
N ASP A 341 3.26 -19.30 8.96
CA ASP A 341 3.75 -20.20 10.01
C ASP A 341 4.28 -19.40 11.21
N VAL A 342 3.36 -18.96 12.07
CA VAL A 342 3.70 -18.21 13.29
C VAL A 342 4.38 -19.05 14.37
N SER A 343 4.47 -20.37 14.21
CA SER A 343 5.06 -21.27 15.23
C SER A 343 6.54 -20.99 15.48
N GLN A 344 7.24 -20.46 14.48
CA GLN A 344 8.66 -20.16 14.53
C GLN A 344 8.99 -18.81 15.18
N ILE A 345 7.99 -17.96 15.49
CA ILE A 345 8.21 -16.62 16.04
C ILE A 345 9.01 -16.66 17.35
N GLN A 346 8.74 -17.64 18.22
CA GLN A 346 9.48 -17.79 19.48
C GLN A 346 10.96 -18.10 19.23
N LEU A 347 11.24 -18.97 18.26
CA LEU A 347 12.61 -19.30 17.88
C LEU A 347 13.36 -18.09 17.32
N HIS A 348 12.72 -17.34 16.41
CA HIS A 348 13.31 -16.11 15.86
C HIS A 348 13.62 -15.11 16.98
N ASN A 349 12.73 -14.93 17.96
CA ASN A 349 12.98 -14.06 19.11
C ASN A 349 14.20 -14.49 19.93
N LEU A 350 14.38 -15.80 20.16
CA LEU A 350 15.56 -16.33 20.86
C LEU A 350 16.85 -16.05 20.09
N TRP A 351 16.84 -16.25 18.77
CA TRP A 351 18.00 -15.96 17.92
C TRP A 351 18.35 -14.48 17.88
N ILE A 352 17.35 -13.61 17.76
CA ILE A 352 17.56 -12.17 17.83
C ILE A 352 18.21 -11.79 19.17
N GLN A 353 17.66 -12.27 20.30
CA GLN A 353 18.23 -11.97 21.63
C GLN A 353 19.67 -12.47 21.78
N HIS A 354 19.99 -13.62 21.19
CA HIS A 354 21.36 -14.16 21.17
C HIS A 354 22.32 -13.26 20.39
N VAL A 355 21.92 -12.82 19.19
CA VAL A 355 22.74 -11.95 18.34
C VAL A 355 22.94 -10.59 18.99
N GLU A 356 21.88 -10.00 19.55
CA GLU A 356 21.99 -8.77 20.33
C GLU A 356 22.94 -8.94 21.51
N SER A 357 22.76 -9.96 22.34
CA SER A 357 23.65 -10.18 23.50
C SER A 357 25.12 -10.32 23.09
N THR A 358 25.37 -10.93 21.92
CA THR A 358 26.71 -11.05 21.34
C THR A 358 27.25 -9.71 20.86
N LEU A 359 26.48 -8.95 20.08
CA LEU A 359 26.85 -7.61 19.64
C LEU A 359 27.09 -6.67 20.82
N LYS A 360 26.33 -6.81 21.92
CA LYS A 360 26.47 -5.98 23.13
C LYS A 360 27.82 -6.17 23.77
N ARG A 361 28.22 -7.45 23.90
CA ARG A 361 29.51 -7.85 24.45
C ARG A 361 30.65 -7.38 23.54
N GLU A 362 30.51 -7.53 22.23
CA GLU A 362 31.51 -7.06 21.27
C GLU A 362 31.69 -5.53 21.32
N LEU A 363 30.60 -4.77 21.40
CA LEU A 363 30.63 -3.31 21.54
C LEU A 363 31.17 -2.83 22.88
N SER A 364 31.30 -3.71 23.88
CA SER A 364 31.93 -3.38 25.17
C SER A 364 33.45 -3.56 25.16
N HIS A 365 34.02 -4.16 24.11
CA HIS A 365 35.46 -4.29 23.93
C HIS A 365 36.02 -3.11 23.11
N ASP A 366 37.28 -2.74 23.35
CA ASP A 366 37.98 -1.73 22.55
C ASP A 366 38.20 -2.26 21.11
N THR A 367 37.30 -1.89 20.21
CA THR A 367 37.39 -2.17 18.76
C THR A 367 37.85 -0.94 17.99
N THR A 368 38.37 -1.13 16.78
CA THR A 368 38.68 0.00 15.91
C THR A 368 37.41 0.81 15.57
N SER A 369 37.55 2.09 15.23
CA SER A 369 36.40 2.97 14.96
C SER A 369 35.50 2.45 13.83
N GLY A 370 36.08 1.84 12.79
CA GLY A 370 35.35 1.24 11.67
C GLY A 370 34.53 0.01 12.07
N GLU A 371 35.15 -0.93 12.79
CA GLU A 371 34.47 -2.13 13.32
C GLU A 371 33.31 -1.77 14.24
N THR A 372 33.53 -0.78 15.10
CA THR A 372 32.51 -0.30 16.04
C THR A 372 31.28 0.21 15.30
N ARG A 373 31.47 0.94 14.19
CA ARG A 373 30.36 1.45 13.36
C ARG A 373 29.56 0.31 12.73
N GLU A 374 30.22 -0.67 12.12
CA GLU A 374 29.54 -1.82 11.51
C GLU A 374 28.75 -2.62 12.56
N ARG A 375 29.32 -2.84 13.75
CA ARG A 375 28.64 -3.52 14.86
C ARG A 375 27.42 -2.77 15.38
N ARG A 376 27.47 -1.44 15.41
CA ARG A 376 26.29 -0.61 15.75
C ARG A 376 25.23 -0.66 14.66
N SER A 377 25.62 -0.65 13.38
CA SER A 377 24.68 -0.85 12.26
C SER A 377 24.00 -2.22 12.35
N ASP A 378 24.76 -3.28 12.60
CA ASP A 378 24.23 -4.63 12.81
C ASP A 378 23.27 -4.68 14.01
N TRP A 379 23.61 -3.98 15.11
CA TRP A 379 22.72 -3.84 16.27
C TRP A 379 21.40 -3.18 15.91
N VAL A 380 21.44 -2.06 15.18
CA VAL A 380 20.22 -1.36 14.74
C VAL A 380 19.40 -2.31 13.87
N HIS A 381 20.02 -2.96 12.89
CA HIS A 381 19.32 -3.87 11.98
C HIS A 381 18.65 -5.05 12.71
N ILE A 382 19.37 -5.77 13.58
CA ILE A 382 18.77 -6.90 14.32
C ILE A 382 17.65 -6.45 15.25
N SER A 383 17.79 -5.25 15.85
CA SER A 383 16.76 -4.68 16.69
C SER A 383 15.52 -4.33 15.88
N LEU A 384 15.68 -3.76 14.68
CA LEU A 384 14.54 -3.46 13.80
C LEU A 384 13.85 -4.73 13.30
N LEU A 385 14.56 -5.85 13.10
CA LEU A 385 13.90 -7.12 12.75
C LEU A 385 12.91 -7.58 13.83
N LYS A 386 13.11 -7.22 15.10
CA LYS A 386 12.15 -7.52 16.16
C LYS A 386 10.78 -6.89 15.90
N THR A 387 10.72 -5.74 15.23
CA THR A 387 9.44 -5.07 15.01
C THR A 387 8.52 -5.89 14.13
N MET A 388 9.06 -6.78 13.28
CA MET A 388 8.28 -7.70 12.45
C MET A 388 7.61 -8.84 13.24
N VAL A 389 8.10 -9.14 14.44
CA VAL A 389 7.63 -10.26 15.28
C VAL A 389 6.98 -9.81 16.59
N MET A 390 7.20 -8.56 17.00
CA MET A 390 6.63 -7.97 18.21
C MET A 390 5.24 -7.38 17.97
N ARG A 391 4.54 -7.04 19.06
CA ARG A 391 3.28 -6.29 18.99
C ARG A 391 3.58 -4.82 18.70
N SER A 392 2.69 -4.15 17.96
CA SER A 392 2.88 -2.74 17.55
C SER A 392 3.11 -1.78 18.73
N ALA A 393 2.49 -2.04 19.90
CA ALA A 393 2.67 -1.22 21.11
C ALA A 393 4.13 -1.23 21.65
N SER A 394 4.88 -2.31 21.42
CA SER A 394 6.27 -2.42 21.88
C SER A 394 7.27 -1.77 20.94
N THR A 395 6.88 -1.50 19.69
CA THR A 395 7.75 -0.91 18.67
C THR A 395 8.29 0.45 19.11
N TYR A 396 7.46 1.27 19.76
CA TYR A 396 7.88 2.59 20.25
C TYR A 396 9.01 2.50 21.29
N GLN A 397 8.89 1.60 22.27
CA GLN A 397 9.91 1.40 23.29
C GLN A 397 11.21 0.85 22.71
N LEU A 398 11.08 -0.06 21.74
CA LEU A 398 12.22 -0.60 21.02
C LEU A 398 12.96 0.50 20.27
N LEU A 399 12.25 1.34 19.50
CA LEU A 399 12.84 2.50 18.82
C LEU A 399 13.57 3.41 19.81
N ARG A 400 12.93 3.75 20.93
CA ARG A 400 13.56 4.57 21.98
C ARG A 400 14.84 3.94 22.52
N SER A 401 14.83 2.63 22.76
CA SER A 401 15.99 1.91 23.30
C SER A 401 17.18 1.87 22.33
N ILE A 402 16.92 1.89 21.01
CA ILE A 402 17.98 1.81 19.99
C ILE A 402 18.36 3.17 19.39
N THR A 403 17.60 4.22 19.68
CA THR A 403 17.85 5.59 19.21
C THR A 403 19.28 6.06 19.47
N PRO A 404 19.88 5.86 20.67
CA PRO A 404 21.27 6.27 20.90
C PRO A 404 22.27 5.57 19.96
N THR A 405 22.08 4.27 19.74
CA THR A 405 22.92 3.49 18.82
C THR A 405 22.73 3.93 17.38
N PHE A 406 21.49 4.19 16.96
CA PHE A 406 21.18 4.74 15.64
C PHE A 406 21.90 6.08 15.42
N LEU A 407 21.80 7.02 16.36
CA LEU A 407 22.47 8.32 16.26
C LEU A 407 23.99 8.16 16.15
N GLN A 408 24.58 7.26 16.93
CA GLN A 408 26.02 6.96 16.83
C GLN A 408 26.43 6.45 15.45
N VAL A 409 25.57 5.68 14.76
CA VAL A 409 25.83 5.25 13.37
C VAL A 409 25.75 6.46 12.43
N VAL A 410 24.67 7.25 12.51
CA VAL A 410 24.45 8.41 11.63
C VAL A 410 25.55 9.47 11.77
N TYR A 411 25.94 9.84 12.99
CA TYR A 411 27.01 10.83 13.21
C TYR A 411 28.41 10.31 12.86
N SER A 412 28.59 8.99 12.73
CA SER A 412 29.86 8.40 12.31
C SER A 412 30.06 8.36 10.80
N ASP A 413 29.04 8.74 10.02
CA ASP A 413 29.11 8.79 8.56
C ASP A 413 28.91 10.23 8.05
N PRO A 414 30.01 10.97 7.79
CA PRO A 414 29.93 12.33 7.26
C PRO A 414 29.23 12.44 5.91
N ALA A 415 29.12 11.35 5.13
CA ALA A 415 28.45 11.37 3.83
C ALA A 415 26.93 11.59 3.97
N LEU A 416 26.35 11.32 5.14
CA LEU A 416 24.94 11.55 5.41
C LEU A 416 24.61 13.02 5.70
N TRP A 417 25.60 13.88 5.93
CA TRP A 417 25.43 15.27 6.37
C TRP A 417 25.81 16.26 5.27
N PRO A 418 24.85 16.76 4.49
CA PRO A 418 25.07 17.86 3.55
C PRO A 418 25.71 19.09 4.22
N ARG A 419 26.47 19.86 3.44
CA ARG A 419 27.05 21.13 3.90
C ARG A 419 25.87 22.04 4.30
N ASP A 420 25.96 22.63 5.48
CA ASP A 420 24.95 23.53 6.08
C ASP A 420 23.74 22.86 6.80
N CYS A 421 23.78 21.54 7.05
CA CYS A 421 22.77 20.91 7.90
C CYS A 421 22.89 21.37 9.36
N ASN A 422 21.74 21.56 10.03
CA ASN A 422 21.71 21.73 11.47
C ASN A 422 22.10 20.39 12.14
N PRO A 423 23.22 20.31 12.90
CA PRO A 423 23.65 19.05 13.50
C PRO A 423 22.68 18.53 14.57
N ALA A 424 21.72 19.34 15.04
CA ALA A 424 20.68 18.90 15.97
C ALA A 424 19.55 18.11 15.29
N CYS A 425 19.44 18.19 13.96
CA CYS A 425 18.38 17.53 13.19
C CYS A 425 18.99 16.50 12.23
N VAL A 426 18.41 15.32 12.20
CA VAL A 426 18.89 14.21 11.39
C VAL A 426 18.42 14.39 9.94
N PRO A 427 19.31 14.46 8.93
CA PRO A 427 18.94 14.75 7.55
C PRO A 427 18.18 13.58 6.92
N LEU A 428 16.84 13.68 6.93
CA LEU A 428 15.96 12.55 6.64
C LEU A 428 16.10 12.08 5.20
N SER A 429 16.20 13.00 4.24
CA SER A 429 16.42 12.64 2.83
C SER A 429 17.72 11.86 2.62
N SER A 430 18.81 12.24 3.29
CA SER A 430 20.10 11.54 3.18
C SER A 430 20.01 10.11 3.70
N ILE A 431 19.31 9.91 4.82
CA ILE A 431 19.11 8.59 5.42
C ILE A 431 18.19 7.71 4.56
N LEU A 432 17.09 8.28 4.07
CA LEU A 432 16.13 7.56 3.23
C LEU A 432 16.75 7.11 1.90
N CYS A 433 17.75 7.85 1.39
CA CYS A 433 18.51 7.54 0.18
C CYS A 433 19.81 6.76 0.43
N SER A 434 20.16 6.46 1.69
CA SER A 434 21.39 5.76 2.04
C SER A 434 21.36 4.27 1.63
N GLU A 435 22.54 3.73 1.29
CA GLU A 435 22.75 2.29 1.11
C GLU A 435 22.62 1.51 2.43
N ALA A 436 22.75 2.19 3.57
CA ALA A 436 22.53 1.63 4.90
C ALA A 436 21.01 1.50 5.16
N HIS A 437 20.40 0.46 4.60
CA HIS A 437 18.95 0.26 4.60
C HIS A 437 18.33 0.21 6.00
N GLU A 438 19.07 -0.24 7.01
CA GLU A 438 18.60 -0.21 8.40
C GLU A 438 18.35 1.23 8.89
N LEU A 439 19.06 2.23 8.38
CA LEU A 439 18.85 3.63 8.76
C LEU A 439 17.55 4.17 8.16
N ALA A 440 17.33 3.92 6.87
CA ALA A 440 16.09 4.27 6.19
C ALA A 440 14.88 3.56 6.85
N TYR A 441 15.08 2.31 7.26
CA TYR A 441 14.04 1.52 7.93
C TYR A 441 13.75 2.04 9.33
N PHE A 442 14.76 2.41 10.12
CA PHE A 442 14.57 3.08 11.41
C PHE A 442 13.70 4.33 11.24
N ALA A 443 14.07 5.23 10.32
CA ALA A 443 13.35 6.48 10.12
C ALA A 443 11.91 6.25 9.66
N PHE A 444 11.69 5.32 8.73
CA PHE A 444 10.36 4.93 8.31
C PHE A 444 9.50 4.45 9.49
N ILE A 445 10.05 3.59 10.36
CA ILE A 445 9.32 3.05 11.52
C ILE A 445 9.04 4.15 12.53
N ASP A 446 10.01 5.00 12.83
CA ASP A 446 9.85 6.10 13.79
C ASP A 446 8.73 7.05 13.37
N ILE A 447 8.78 7.52 12.11
CA ILE A 447 7.78 8.44 11.55
C ILE A 447 6.39 7.79 11.54
N THR A 448 6.28 6.56 11.04
CA THR A 448 4.97 5.88 10.94
C THR A 448 4.42 5.45 12.30
N CYS A 449 5.26 5.01 13.24
CA CYS A 449 4.85 4.72 14.61
C CYS A 449 4.41 5.98 15.34
N SER A 450 5.12 7.09 15.19
CA SER A 450 4.72 8.40 15.72
C SER A 450 3.33 8.79 15.24
N THR A 451 3.06 8.64 13.94
CA THR A 451 1.72 8.90 13.38
C THR A 451 0.66 7.96 13.94
N ALA A 452 0.91 6.65 13.88
CA ALA A 452 -0.12 5.67 14.22
C ALA A 452 -0.41 5.63 15.72
N LEU A 453 0.60 5.78 16.57
CA LEU A 453 0.43 5.81 18.02
C LEU A 453 0.10 7.21 18.53
N GLY A 454 0.25 8.25 17.71
CA GLY A 454 0.09 9.64 18.11
C GLY A 454 1.08 10.09 19.19
N LEU A 455 2.27 9.49 19.20
CA LEU A 455 3.35 9.82 20.13
C LEU A 455 4.43 10.61 19.42
N PRO A 456 5.25 11.41 20.14
CA PRO A 456 6.38 12.09 19.53
C PRO A 456 7.34 11.12 18.84
N GLN A 457 7.86 11.53 17.69
CA GLN A 457 8.97 10.83 17.02
C GLN A 457 10.20 10.77 17.93
N GLN A 458 11.04 9.75 17.77
CA GLN A 458 12.27 9.60 18.57
C GLN A 458 13.33 10.64 18.18
N LEU A 459 13.30 11.12 16.93
CA LEU A 459 14.29 12.01 16.38
C LEU A 459 13.68 13.27 15.79
N GLU A 460 14.38 14.38 15.94
CA GLU A 460 14.13 15.57 15.13
C GLU A 460 14.75 15.38 13.75
N TYR A 461 13.90 15.38 12.72
CA TYR A 461 14.32 15.20 11.33
C TYR A 461 14.44 16.54 10.61
N ASP A 462 15.52 16.73 9.86
CA ASP A 462 15.60 17.80 8.86
C ASP A 462 14.95 17.32 7.56
N THR A 463 13.84 17.95 7.21
CA THR A 463 13.01 17.70 6.03
C THR A 463 13.19 18.75 4.94
N THR A 464 14.02 19.78 5.18
CA THR A 464 14.24 20.88 4.23
C THR A 464 15.00 20.41 2.98
N ILE A 465 15.81 19.37 3.15
CA ILE A 465 16.60 18.75 2.11
C ILE A 465 15.70 17.80 1.33
N ARG A 466 15.44 18.14 0.06
CA ARG A 466 14.65 17.30 -0.83
C ARG A 466 15.55 16.28 -1.55
N PRO A 467 15.09 15.04 -1.71
CA PRO A 467 15.85 14.01 -2.41
C PRO A 467 16.05 14.43 -3.86
N GLU A 468 17.27 14.24 -4.36
CA GLU A 468 17.51 14.26 -5.80
C GLU A 468 16.76 13.09 -6.43
N SER A 469 16.00 13.34 -7.50
CA SER A 469 15.03 12.42 -8.12
C SER A 469 15.62 11.13 -8.71
N LYS A 470 16.89 10.81 -8.43
CA LYS A 470 17.63 9.72 -9.09
C LYS A 470 17.80 8.48 -8.22
N SER A 471 17.58 8.56 -6.90
CA SER A 471 17.75 7.41 -6.01
C SER A 471 16.41 6.90 -5.47
N SER A 472 15.90 5.84 -6.10
CA SER A 472 14.80 5.07 -5.50
C SER A 472 15.37 4.25 -4.33
N SER A 473 14.66 4.20 -3.21
CA SER A 473 15.08 3.49 -1.99
C SER A 473 14.22 2.24 -1.73
N VAL A 474 14.74 1.28 -0.95
CA VAL A 474 14.08 -0.03 -0.71
C VAL A 474 12.68 0.14 -0.14
N HIS A 475 12.53 1.10 0.78
CA HIS A 475 11.29 1.30 1.50
C HIS A 475 10.14 1.75 0.59
N GLN A 476 10.42 2.51 -0.49
CA GLN A 476 9.40 2.94 -1.44
C GLN A 476 8.70 1.74 -2.08
N TRP A 477 9.49 0.73 -2.46
CA TRP A 477 8.99 -0.47 -3.13
C TRP A 477 8.38 -1.47 -2.16
N ALA A 478 9.07 -1.73 -1.06
CA ALA A 478 8.66 -2.73 -0.08
C ALA A 478 7.38 -2.31 0.67
N GLN A 479 7.24 -1.01 0.97
CA GLN A 479 6.17 -0.49 1.82
C GLN A 479 5.14 0.35 1.05
N GLY A 480 5.36 0.61 -0.25
CA GLY A 480 4.48 1.47 -1.05
C GLY A 480 4.46 2.91 -0.53
N SER A 481 5.57 3.39 0.03
CA SER A 481 5.66 4.70 0.69
C SER A 481 6.65 5.61 -0.04
N PRO A 482 6.19 6.55 -0.89
CA PRO A 482 7.07 7.50 -1.55
C PRO A 482 7.86 8.35 -0.52
N THR A 483 9.14 8.60 -0.81
CA THR A 483 10.05 9.27 0.13
C THR A 483 9.59 10.70 0.46
N GLU A 484 9.02 11.41 -0.52
CA GLU A 484 8.50 12.77 -0.35
C GLU A 484 7.36 12.82 0.67
N PHE A 485 6.48 11.81 0.65
CA PHE A 485 5.39 11.74 1.61
C PHE A 485 5.84 11.34 3.01
N LEU A 486 6.97 10.63 3.15
CA LEU A 486 7.58 10.40 4.47
C LEU A 486 8.19 11.66 5.06
N LEU A 487 8.84 12.49 4.23
CA LEU A 487 9.35 13.81 4.65
C LEU A 487 8.18 14.68 5.15
N VAL A 488 7.09 14.73 4.38
CA VAL A 488 5.89 15.48 4.77
C VAL A 488 5.22 14.90 6.01
N LEU A 489 5.18 13.57 6.16
CA LEU A 489 4.63 12.95 7.35
C LEU A 489 5.45 13.29 8.61
N ALA A 490 6.78 13.32 8.50
CA ALA A 490 7.66 13.78 9.57
C ALA A 490 7.39 15.26 9.93
N ASP A 491 7.20 16.13 8.93
CA ASP A 491 6.82 17.53 9.17
C ASP A 491 5.48 17.64 9.91
N ILE A 492 4.46 16.89 9.49
CA ILE A 492 3.15 16.93 10.14
C ILE A 492 3.25 16.44 11.59
N ASN A 493 4.04 15.40 11.86
CA ASN A 493 4.30 14.94 13.23
C ASN A 493 5.00 16.02 14.06
N ALA A 494 6.03 16.69 13.51
CA ALA A 494 6.71 17.80 14.17
C ALA A 494 5.75 18.97 14.46
N CYS A 495 4.85 19.33 13.54
CA CYS A 495 3.83 20.35 13.77
C CYS A 495 2.84 19.95 14.87
N ARG A 496 2.36 18.70 14.84
CA ARG A 496 1.43 18.15 15.84
C ARG A 496 2.04 18.19 17.24
N ASP A 497 3.33 17.91 17.34
CA ASP A 497 4.07 17.85 18.60
C ASP A 497 4.65 19.22 19.02
N GLU A 498 4.30 20.30 18.30
CA GLU A 498 4.76 21.67 18.56
C GLU A 498 6.30 21.78 18.60
N SER A 499 7.00 20.99 17.76
CA SER A 499 8.46 21.06 17.67
C SER A 499 8.91 22.48 17.27
N PRO A 500 9.97 23.03 17.90
CA PRO A 500 10.49 24.35 17.55
C PRO A 500 11.04 24.42 16.12
N ASN A 501 11.34 23.26 15.50
CA ASN A 501 11.82 23.15 14.13
C ASN A 501 10.69 22.84 13.13
N ALA A 502 9.44 22.74 13.61
CA ALA A 502 8.31 22.44 12.74
C ALA A 502 8.09 23.54 11.70
N ARG A 503 7.82 23.11 10.46
CA ARG A 503 7.40 24.02 9.39
C ARG A 503 6.02 24.60 9.67
N ASP A 504 5.68 25.72 9.02
CA ASP A 504 4.31 26.20 9.01
C ASP A 504 3.42 25.15 8.31
N TRP A 505 2.39 24.68 9.01
CA TRP A 505 1.45 23.69 8.48
C TRP A 505 0.76 24.17 7.20
N ARG A 506 0.63 25.49 6.99
CA ARG A 506 0.07 26.07 5.75
C ARG A 506 0.97 25.83 4.54
N GLU A 507 2.29 25.83 4.73
CA GLU A 507 3.22 25.47 3.67
C GLU A 507 3.12 23.99 3.32
N ILE A 508 2.89 23.15 4.35
CA ILE A 508 2.65 21.71 4.16
C ILE A 508 1.35 21.48 3.39
N GLU A 509 0.26 22.13 3.80
CA GLU A 509 -1.05 22.08 3.13
C GLU A 509 -0.92 22.51 1.67
N HIS A 510 -0.31 23.67 1.42
CA HIS A 510 -0.10 24.20 0.09
C HIS A 510 0.69 23.22 -0.80
N TRP A 511 1.78 22.67 -0.28
CA TRP A 511 2.57 21.66 -1.01
C TRP A 511 1.73 20.42 -1.34
N LEU A 512 0.92 19.92 -0.40
CA LEU A 512 0.05 18.75 -0.62
C LEU A 512 -1.09 19.03 -1.62
N LEU A 513 -1.57 20.26 -1.69
CA LEU A 513 -2.61 20.68 -2.64
C LEU A 513 -2.06 20.86 -4.06
N GLU A 514 -0.85 21.39 -4.20
CA GLU A 514 -0.18 21.61 -5.48
C GLU A 514 0.57 20.38 -6.00
N TRP A 515 0.83 19.40 -5.15
CA TRP A 515 1.56 18.19 -5.54
C TRP A 515 0.89 17.49 -6.71
N GLN A 516 1.72 17.08 -7.67
CA GLN A 516 1.31 16.27 -8.82
C GLN A 516 2.31 15.14 -9.02
N SER A 517 1.80 13.97 -9.40
CA SER A 517 2.65 12.83 -9.77
C SER A 517 3.47 13.19 -11.00
N ARG A 518 4.78 12.92 -10.96
CA ARG A 518 5.68 13.18 -12.09
C ARG A 518 5.66 12.02 -13.08
N PRO A 519 5.21 12.23 -14.33
CA PRO A 519 5.24 11.17 -15.33
C PRO A 519 6.66 10.69 -15.61
N GLY A 520 6.88 9.38 -15.65
CA GLY A 520 8.15 8.79 -16.04
C GLY A 520 9.23 8.77 -14.96
N GLU A 521 8.94 9.23 -13.74
CA GLU A 521 9.87 9.11 -12.60
C GLU A 521 10.20 7.64 -12.28
N HIS A 522 9.21 6.76 -12.48
CA HIS A 522 9.39 5.33 -12.35
C HIS A 522 8.93 4.60 -13.61
N THR A 523 9.77 3.68 -14.08
CA THR A 523 9.47 2.79 -15.20
C THR A 523 9.09 1.41 -14.67
N PHE A 524 7.81 1.07 -14.79
CA PHE A 524 7.30 -0.25 -14.45
C PHE A 524 7.20 -1.12 -15.69
N THR A 525 7.36 -2.44 -15.52
CA THR A 525 7.23 -3.42 -16.61
C THR A 525 5.79 -3.53 -17.11
N GLU A 526 4.81 -3.29 -16.24
CA GLU A 526 3.39 -3.48 -16.53
C GLU A 526 2.63 -2.17 -16.32
N SER A 527 1.80 -1.77 -17.29
CA SER A 527 1.07 -0.48 -17.26
C SER A 527 0.14 -0.32 -16.06
N TRP A 528 -0.44 -1.43 -15.58
CA TRP A 528 -1.30 -1.41 -14.40
C TRP A 528 -0.52 -1.10 -13.12
N MET A 529 0.78 -1.44 -13.03
CA MET A 529 1.63 -1.08 -11.89
C MET A 529 1.82 0.43 -11.84
N THR A 530 2.00 1.08 -12.98
CA THR A 530 2.05 2.55 -13.07
C THR A 530 0.77 3.19 -12.53
N ILE A 531 -0.40 2.68 -12.94
CA ILE A 531 -1.70 3.17 -12.45
C ILE A 531 -1.81 2.95 -10.93
N ALA A 532 -1.44 1.78 -10.45
CA ALA A 532 -1.48 1.48 -9.03
C ALA A 532 -0.49 2.33 -8.23
N TRP A 533 0.68 2.65 -8.79
CA TRP A 533 1.66 3.53 -8.14
C TRP A 533 1.11 4.96 -8.01
N TYR A 534 0.49 5.50 -9.05
CA TYR A 534 -0.19 6.80 -8.96
C TYR A 534 -1.33 6.78 -7.94
N ALA A 535 -2.10 5.69 -7.89
CA ALA A 535 -3.13 5.53 -6.88
C ALA A 535 -2.56 5.49 -5.46
N VAL A 536 -1.41 4.83 -5.26
CA VAL A 536 -0.69 4.85 -3.98
C VAL A 536 -0.26 6.26 -3.61
N GLN A 537 0.42 6.98 -4.51
CA GLN A 537 0.87 8.34 -4.27
C GLN A 537 -0.30 9.29 -3.94
N GLU A 538 -1.39 9.22 -4.71
CA GLU A 538 -2.57 10.04 -4.47
C GLU A 538 -3.26 9.67 -3.15
N SER A 539 -3.31 8.38 -2.80
CA SER A 539 -3.85 7.95 -1.50
C SER A 539 -3.03 8.47 -0.32
N TRP A 540 -1.70 8.54 -0.46
CA TRP A 540 -0.82 9.16 0.53
C TRP A 540 -1.13 10.65 0.67
N ARG A 541 -1.16 11.40 -0.43
CA ARG A 541 -1.49 12.84 -0.42
C ARG A 541 -2.80 13.13 0.29
N LEU A 542 -3.86 12.38 -0.02
CA LEU A 542 -5.19 12.53 0.59
C LEU A 542 -5.22 12.13 2.08
N ALA A 543 -4.49 11.08 2.46
CA ALA A 543 -4.36 10.66 3.86
C ALA A 543 -3.61 11.73 4.67
N LEU A 544 -2.52 12.29 4.13
CA LEU A 544 -1.72 13.31 4.79
C LEU A 544 -2.46 14.63 4.95
N LEU A 545 -3.22 15.07 3.93
CA LEU A 545 -4.12 16.25 4.07
C LEU A 545 -5.12 16.05 5.21
N SER A 546 -5.72 14.87 5.28
CA SER A 546 -6.72 14.56 6.31
C SER A 546 -6.08 14.49 7.70
N TYR A 547 -4.89 13.89 7.81
CA TYR A 547 -4.12 13.83 9.04
C TYR A 547 -3.68 15.23 9.49
N LEU A 548 -3.20 16.08 8.59
CA LEU A 548 -2.84 17.47 8.87
C LEU A 548 -4.02 18.25 9.46
N TYR A 549 -5.18 18.20 8.81
CA TYR A 549 -6.38 18.88 9.32
C TYR A 549 -6.83 18.35 10.68
N LEU A 550 -6.80 17.03 10.86
CA LEU A 550 -7.29 16.39 12.06
C LEU A 550 -6.35 16.61 13.26
N ALA A 551 -5.06 16.38 13.07
CA ALA A 551 -4.06 16.33 14.14
C ALA A 551 -3.41 17.68 14.43
N VAL A 552 -3.18 18.52 13.42
CA VAL A 552 -2.52 19.83 13.58
C VAL A 552 -3.56 20.95 13.66
N CYS A 553 -4.50 21.00 12.71
CA CYS A 553 -5.52 22.06 12.72
C CYS A 553 -6.66 21.81 13.71
N ASN A 554 -6.72 20.64 14.35
CA ASN A 554 -7.76 20.22 15.30
C ASN A 554 -9.19 20.32 14.73
N ILE A 555 -9.33 20.06 13.43
CA ILE A 555 -10.59 20.11 12.68
C ILE A 555 -11.35 18.79 12.90
N PRO A 556 -12.67 18.82 13.16
CA PRO A 556 -13.46 17.60 13.32
C PRO A 556 -13.58 16.82 12.01
N SER A 557 -13.71 15.50 12.10
CA SER A 557 -13.68 14.60 10.93
C SER A 557 -14.81 14.82 9.92
N ASP A 558 -15.88 15.56 10.26
CA ASP A 558 -16.97 15.93 9.35
C ASP A 558 -16.73 17.18 8.51
N ASP A 559 -15.60 17.85 8.68
CA ASP A 559 -15.21 18.95 7.80
C ASP A 559 -15.27 18.49 6.32
N PRO A 560 -15.89 19.30 5.43
CA PRO A 560 -16.06 18.94 4.03
C PRO A 560 -14.76 18.58 3.31
N ARG A 561 -13.62 19.18 3.70
CA ARG A 561 -12.30 18.88 3.12
C ARG A 561 -11.84 17.48 3.50
N ILE A 562 -11.94 17.12 4.78
CA ILE A 562 -11.60 15.77 5.26
C ILE A 562 -12.52 14.74 4.59
N GLN A 563 -13.83 14.98 4.58
CA GLN A 563 -14.78 14.06 3.97
C GLN A 563 -14.59 13.90 2.45
N SER A 564 -14.20 14.97 1.76
CA SER A 564 -13.82 14.91 0.34
C SER A 564 -12.56 14.04 0.15
N CYS A 565 -11.52 14.27 0.96
CA CYS A 565 -10.29 13.49 0.91
C CYS A 565 -10.55 12.01 1.16
N MET A 566 -11.36 11.66 2.16
CA MET A 566 -11.69 10.26 2.48
C MET A 566 -12.45 9.56 1.38
N ARG A 567 -13.44 10.23 0.76
CA ARG A 567 -14.18 9.65 -0.37
C ARG A 567 -13.25 9.40 -1.56
N GLN A 568 -12.42 10.38 -1.91
CA GLN A 568 -11.47 10.25 -3.02
C GLN A 568 -10.43 9.15 -2.72
N MET A 569 -9.90 9.11 -1.51
CA MET A 569 -8.89 8.11 -1.12
C MET A 569 -9.45 6.70 -1.21
N LEU A 570 -10.66 6.44 -0.69
CA LEU A 570 -11.29 5.12 -0.79
C LEU A 570 -11.60 4.73 -2.25
N GLN A 571 -11.94 5.70 -3.11
CA GLN A 571 -12.10 5.46 -4.55
C GLN A 571 -10.77 5.08 -5.21
N VAL A 572 -9.72 5.87 -4.95
CA VAL A 572 -8.37 5.68 -5.51
C VAL A 572 -7.80 4.33 -5.08
N VAL A 573 -7.84 4.01 -3.79
CA VAL A 573 -7.39 2.70 -3.27
C VAL A 573 -8.22 1.56 -3.88
N GLY A 574 -9.52 1.78 -4.11
CA GLY A 574 -10.39 0.81 -4.80
C GLY A 574 -10.01 0.51 -6.25
N THR A 575 -9.21 1.37 -6.90
CA THR A 575 -8.70 1.12 -8.27
C THR A 575 -7.51 0.16 -8.29
N VAL A 576 -6.82 0.00 -7.15
CA VAL A 576 -5.62 -0.84 -7.04
C VAL A 576 -6.05 -2.31 -7.05
N LYS A 577 -5.79 -2.99 -8.17
CA LYS A 577 -6.23 -4.37 -8.38
C LYS A 577 -5.58 -5.29 -7.33
N LYS A 578 -6.41 -6.05 -6.62
CA LYS A 578 -5.97 -7.21 -5.84
C LYS A 578 -5.46 -8.28 -6.80
N ARG A 579 -4.20 -8.72 -6.64
CA ARG A 579 -3.61 -9.76 -7.48
C ARG A 579 -4.15 -11.13 -7.07
N LYS A 580 -5.12 -11.64 -7.83
CA LYS A 580 -5.82 -12.92 -7.55
C LYS A 580 -4.89 -14.12 -7.35
N SER A 581 -3.69 -14.13 -7.94
CA SER A 581 -2.81 -15.31 -7.99
C SER A 581 -1.60 -15.28 -7.06
N SER A 582 -1.16 -14.13 -6.55
CA SER A 582 0.10 -14.05 -5.78
C SER A 582 -0.07 -13.73 -4.29
N GLY A 583 -1.28 -13.36 -3.85
CA GLY A 583 -1.50 -12.93 -2.47
C GLY A 583 -0.70 -11.67 -2.08
N THR A 584 -0.22 -10.93 -3.08
CA THR A 584 0.51 -9.68 -2.92
C THR A 584 -0.48 -8.53 -2.96
N GLU A 585 -0.57 -7.78 -1.88
CA GLU A 585 -1.34 -6.54 -1.79
C GLU A 585 -0.41 -5.39 -1.42
N VAL A 586 -0.65 -4.20 -1.97
CA VAL A 586 -0.02 -2.99 -1.44
C VAL A 586 -0.54 -2.79 -0.03
N SER A 587 0.36 -2.52 0.90
CA SER A 587 -0.08 -2.08 2.22
C SER A 587 -0.46 -0.61 2.19
N PHE A 588 -1.69 -0.35 2.65
CA PHE A 588 -2.25 0.98 2.82
C PHE A 588 -2.48 1.27 4.31
N LEU A 589 -1.58 0.81 5.20
CA LEU A 589 -1.82 0.85 6.64
C LEU A 589 -2.16 2.26 7.14
N VAL A 590 -1.31 3.24 6.84
CA VAL A 590 -1.49 4.63 7.29
C VAL A 590 -2.77 5.22 6.69
N GLN A 591 -3.01 5.00 5.41
CA GLN A 591 -4.20 5.48 4.70
C GLN A 591 -5.48 4.91 5.29
N TYR A 592 -5.53 3.59 5.54
CA TYR A 592 -6.69 2.95 6.16
C TYR A 592 -6.86 3.30 7.63
N LEU A 593 -5.77 3.53 8.37
CA LEU A 593 -5.85 4.01 9.74
C LEU A 593 -6.51 5.40 9.78
N ILE A 594 -6.02 6.36 8.97
CA ILE A 594 -6.63 7.69 8.86
C ILE A 594 -8.07 7.59 8.35
N ALA A 595 -8.35 6.74 7.37
CA ALA A 595 -9.72 6.46 6.90
C ALA A 595 -10.64 5.98 8.03
N GLY A 596 -10.13 5.07 8.85
CA GLY A 596 -10.85 4.48 9.97
C GLY A 596 -11.18 5.50 11.05
N ILE A 597 -10.25 6.38 11.37
CA ILE A 597 -10.45 7.48 12.32
C ILE A 597 -11.57 8.40 11.80
N CYS A 598 -11.53 8.75 10.51
CA CYS A 598 -12.51 9.64 9.88
C CYS A 598 -13.82 8.97 9.43
N ALA A 599 -14.00 7.67 9.70
CA ALA A 599 -15.13 6.89 9.17
C ALA A 599 -16.44 7.18 9.92
N GLN A 600 -17.36 7.86 9.24
CA GLN A 600 -18.70 8.15 9.77
C GLN A 600 -19.74 7.08 9.45
N SER A 601 -19.59 6.36 8.32
CA SER A 601 -20.55 5.33 7.92
C SER A 601 -20.10 3.93 8.35
N GLU A 602 -21.05 3.11 8.79
CA GLU A 602 -20.80 1.70 9.10
C GLU A 602 -20.24 0.91 7.91
N LYS A 603 -20.59 1.31 6.68
CA LYS A 603 -20.02 0.75 5.46
C LYS A 603 -18.51 0.98 5.38
N HIS A 604 -18.06 2.21 5.64
CA HIS A 604 -16.63 2.54 5.64
C HIS A 604 -15.90 1.88 6.81
N ARG A 605 -16.49 1.88 8.01
CA ARG A 605 -15.93 1.21 9.20
C ARG A 605 -15.69 -0.28 8.95
N ARG A 606 -16.70 -0.98 8.41
CA ARG A 606 -16.60 -2.40 8.06
C ARG A 606 -15.51 -2.65 7.02
N MET A 607 -15.42 -1.80 5.99
CA MET A 607 -14.37 -1.92 4.97
C MET A 607 -12.99 -1.79 5.59
N VAL A 608 -12.75 -0.72 6.36
CA VAL A 608 -11.47 -0.47 7.03
C VAL A 608 -11.12 -1.62 7.99
N ARG A 609 -12.09 -2.06 8.79
CA ARG A 609 -11.93 -3.17 9.73
C ARG A 609 -11.51 -4.45 9.04
N ASN A 610 -12.16 -4.80 7.94
CA ASN A 610 -11.83 -6.00 7.18
C ASN A 610 -10.40 -5.91 6.64
N VAL A 611 -10.00 -4.77 6.06
CA VAL A 611 -8.67 -4.62 5.48
C VAL A 611 -7.58 -4.62 6.55
N LEU A 612 -7.76 -3.90 7.65
CA LEU A 612 -6.77 -3.86 8.74
C LEU A 612 -6.72 -5.18 9.52
N GLY A 613 -7.84 -5.89 9.63
CA GLY A 613 -7.93 -7.20 10.29
C GLY A 613 -7.41 -8.36 9.45
N GLU A 614 -7.18 -8.18 8.15
CA GLU A 614 -6.59 -9.21 7.31
C GLU A 614 -5.08 -9.35 7.59
N ASP A 615 -4.70 -10.44 8.25
CA ASP A 615 -3.29 -10.81 8.52
C ASP A 615 -2.43 -10.89 7.25
N LYS A 616 -3.05 -11.01 6.07
CA LYS A 616 -2.36 -11.07 4.77
C LYS A 616 -1.95 -9.70 4.22
N VAL A 617 -2.70 -8.64 4.52
CA VAL A 617 -2.48 -7.29 4.00
C VAL A 617 -1.34 -6.58 4.73
N THR A 618 -1.08 -7.00 5.97
CA THR A 618 -0.12 -6.37 6.89
C THR A 618 1.21 -7.12 6.98
N LYS A 619 1.40 -8.20 6.19
CA LYS A 619 2.50 -9.16 6.34
C LYS A 619 3.90 -8.55 6.37
N PHE A 620 4.16 -7.54 5.54
CA PHE A 620 5.48 -6.90 5.47
C PHE A 620 5.55 -5.54 6.14
N TRP A 621 4.46 -5.11 6.77
CA TRP A 621 4.45 -3.86 7.50
C TRP A 621 4.97 -4.05 8.91
N ILE A 622 5.68 -3.04 9.40
CA ILE A 622 6.28 -3.05 10.74
C ILE A 622 5.22 -3.02 11.84
N MET A 623 4.07 -2.43 11.55
CA MET A 623 2.94 -2.43 12.44
C MET A 623 1.85 -3.31 11.87
N ARG A 624 1.26 -4.13 12.73
CA ARG A 624 0.16 -5.02 12.36
C ARG A 624 -1.11 -4.19 12.39
N GLY A 625 -1.76 -4.03 11.24
CA GLY A 625 -3.05 -3.34 11.16
C GLY A 625 -4.10 -3.93 12.12
N SER A 626 -4.01 -5.22 12.40
CA SER A 626 -4.88 -5.91 13.36
C SER A 626 -4.73 -5.42 14.79
N ASP A 627 -3.56 -4.87 15.18
CA ASP A 627 -3.37 -4.24 16.50
C ASP A 627 -4.16 -2.92 16.61
N PHE A 628 -4.53 -2.28 15.50
CA PHE A 628 -5.30 -1.03 15.48
C PHE A 628 -6.83 -1.22 15.34
N VAL A 629 -7.29 -2.43 14.98
CA VAL A 629 -8.74 -2.71 14.92
C VAL A 629 -9.43 -2.48 16.29
N PRO A 630 -8.90 -2.96 17.43
CA PRO A 630 -9.49 -2.67 18.74
C PRO A 630 -9.52 -1.17 19.09
N VAL A 631 -8.51 -0.40 18.64
CA VAL A 631 -8.45 1.05 18.83
C VAL A 631 -9.59 1.74 18.09
N LEU A 632 -9.77 1.39 16.81
CA LEU A 632 -10.84 1.92 15.99
C LEU A 632 -12.22 1.48 16.50
N ASP A 633 -12.36 0.26 17.00
CA ASP A 633 -13.60 -0.21 17.61
C ASP A 633 -13.96 0.60 18.84
N TYR A 634 -12.99 0.85 19.72
CA TYR A 634 -13.21 1.69 20.90
C TYR A 634 -13.65 3.10 20.48
N LEU A 635 -13.03 3.67 19.45
CA LEU A 635 -13.41 4.97 18.89
C LEU A 635 -14.83 4.96 18.33
N TRP A 636 -15.18 3.94 17.53
CA TRP A 636 -16.46 3.82 16.83
C TRP A 636 -17.65 3.56 17.77
N HIS A 637 -17.44 2.87 18.88
CA HIS A 637 -18.47 2.63 19.90
C HIS A 637 -18.49 3.73 20.98
N GLY A 638 -17.43 4.55 21.07
CA GLY A 638 -17.32 5.67 21.99
C GLY A 638 -17.62 7.02 21.35
N ALA A 639 -16.57 7.82 21.12
CA ALA A 639 -16.72 9.19 20.62
C ALA A 639 -17.48 9.25 19.28
N ALA A 640 -17.18 8.33 18.36
CA ALA A 640 -17.79 8.28 17.03
C ALA A 640 -19.09 7.47 16.96
N ALA A 641 -19.71 7.09 18.09
CA ALA A 641 -20.95 6.31 18.07
C ALA A 641 -22.04 7.00 17.23
N GLY A 642 -22.73 6.22 16.40
CA GLY A 642 -23.75 6.74 15.48
C GLY A 642 -23.20 7.59 14.32
N GLY A 643 -21.90 7.50 14.03
CA GLY A 643 -21.27 8.26 12.94
C GLY A 643 -20.92 9.69 13.31
N ARG A 644 -20.93 10.04 14.60
CA ARG A 644 -20.54 11.38 15.09
C ARG A 644 -19.12 11.74 14.66
N PRO A 645 -18.86 13.03 14.37
CA PRO A 645 -17.52 13.49 14.08
C PRO A 645 -16.60 13.32 15.29
N VAL A 646 -15.32 13.08 15.00
CA VAL A 646 -14.26 12.95 16.00
C VAL A 646 -13.13 13.92 15.73
N LYS A 647 -12.37 14.25 16.77
CA LYS A 647 -11.11 14.97 16.67
C LYS A 647 -9.94 14.02 16.89
N TRP A 648 -8.72 14.49 16.62
CA TRP A 648 -7.50 13.71 16.91
C TRP A 648 -7.41 13.28 18.37
N SER A 649 -7.80 14.14 19.31
CA SER A 649 -7.79 13.83 20.75
C SER A 649 -8.73 12.67 21.14
N ASP A 650 -9.82 12.44 20.39
CA ASP A 650 -10.71 11.29 20.61
C ASP A 650 -10.05 9.99 20.15
N TYR A 651 -9.31 10.04 19.03
CA TYR A 651 -8.47 8.93 18.59
C TYR A 651 -7.38 8.62 19.63
N MET A 652 -6.68 9.64 20.13
CA MET A 652 -5.64 9.47 21.15
C MET A 652 -6.14 8.76 22.41
N ARG A 653 -7.29 9.20 22.93
CA ARG A 653 -7.93 8.56 24.09
C ARG A 653 -8.32 7.11 23.82
N SER A 654 -8.80 6.82 22.60
CA SER A 654 -9.16 5.46 22.18
C SER A 654 -7.92 4.57 22.05
N ARG A 655 -6.82 5.11 21.51
CA ARG A 655 -5.53 4.44 21.40
C ARG A 655 -4.97 4.11 22.77
N GLU A 656 -4.98 5.06 23.71
CA GLU A 656 -4.50 4.85 25.07
C GLU A 656 -5.30 3.78 25.83
N ALA A 657 -6.61 3.73 25.61
CA ALA A 657 -7.47 2.73 26.24
C ALA A 657 -7.26 1.31 25.68
N ALA A 658 -7.14 1.18 24.35
CA ALA A 658 -7.12 -0.12 23.68
C ALA A 658 -5.71 -0.66 23.36
N LEU A 659 -4.73 0.22 23.21
CA LEU A 659 -3.35 -0.09 22.85
C LEU A 659 -2.36 0.78 23.65
N PRO A 660 -2.28 0.56 24.98
CA PRO A 660 -1.42 1.36 25.85
C PRO A 660 0.06 1.18 25.48
N VAL A 661 0.79 2.29 25.41
CA VAL A 661 2.24 2.31 25.23
C VAL A 661 2.86 2.70 26.56
N THR A 662 3.79 1.89 27.04
CA THR A 662 4.53 2.21 28.27
C THR A 662 5.62 3.24 27.92
N LEU A 663 5.44 4.46 28.42
CA LEU A 663 6.36 5.59 28.22
C LEU A 663 7.54 5.56 29.20
#